data_AF-A0A7W1R9A9-F1
#
_entry.id   AF-A0A7W1R9A9-F1
#
_cell.length_a   1.000
_cell.length_b   1.000
_cell.length_c   1.000
_cell.angle_alpha   90.00
_cell.angle_beta   90.00
_cell.angle_gamma   90.00
#
_symmetry.space_group_name_H-M   'P 1'
#
loop_
_entity.id
_entity.type
_entity.pdbx_description
1 polymer ?
#
loop_
_entity_poly.entity_id
_entity_poly.type
_entity_poly.pdbx_seq_one_letter_code
_entity_poly.pdbx_strand_id
1 'polypeptide(L)'
;DDGGENWQRVSNNPQIMQRPWYYFRVYADTQNADSVYVLNVGFHKSTDGGRNFTTIGVPHGDNHDLWIAPDNANRMIESNDGGANVSSDGGKTWSEQDQATAQFYRVALDNDFPYHVYGAQQDNSTVKIVSRTTDSGIDRNDWYDVGGGESGWIAPYMKDTEIVFAGSYGGLITRYDHHSQQLRDVTAWPENPMGHGAADLRYRFQWNFPILFSPHDTETLYAAGNVIFKSTNQGQSWDIISPDLTRNDRSKQGASGGPITKDNTSVEYYDTIFTVMESPVRQGVIWAGSDDGLVHVTRDGGKNWENVTPQGMPEWIQINSIEASPNDPATAYVAATAYKLDDFRPYLYKTGDYGKTWRKITSGIPETTFTRVVREDPNRRGLLYAGTETGMYVSFNDGESWQSLQLNLPVVPITDLAIHKRDKDLVAATQGRSFWVLDDLTVLHQMADAESAVDAFLFRPEETYRLQASDNSELPPTATIGKNPPNGAVINYYLKNRPAGSLTLEFLDSSGKSIKKFTSKAPEAQPQPSPGAGAQPATTPGTGAPPQVPPEQPQAPSGEEVVAVAGAEEQKRVPAEAGLNRFAWDLRYADAAKFPGIILWAGDMRGPLVTPGTYQVRLTVAGKIMTESFEVKKDPRVPATPADFARQFELLIKIRDKLTETHNAITRIREVRGQVDDLVKRVKDQTDSRAIVEAARILNAKLTAVEEELYQTKNRSSQDPLNFPIRLNNKLAAIARVVNSADAAPTAQSYVVYEEQVGLINAQLQRLEQVMSNELAAFNRLAREQNIPAVIIKPSAP
;
A
#
# COMPACT_ATOMS: atom_id res chain seq x y z
N ASP A 1 54.04 -16.31 9.04
CA ASP A 1 55.25 -17.08 9.38
C ASP A 1 56.11 -16.43 10.45
N ASP A 2 56.19 -15.10 10.51
CA ASP A 2 57.10 -14.37 11.41
C ASP A 2 56.48 -13.10 12.04
N GLY A 3 55.16 -13.02 12.12
CA GLY A 3 54.48 -11.84 12.70
C GLY A 3 54.61 -10.55 11.86
N GLY A 4 55.06 -10.65 10.60
CA GLY A 4 55.17 -9.51 9.68
C GLY A 4 56.59 -8.93 9.57
N GLU A 5 57.61 -9.64 10.07
CA GLU A 5 59.01 -9.27 9.90
C GLU A 5 59.45 -9.33 8.43
N ASN A 6 58.97 -10.31 7.66
CA ASN A 6 59.24 -10.46 6.24
C ASN A 6 57.94 -10.64 5.45
N TRP A 7 57.92 -10.09 4.23
CA TRP A 7 56.78 -10.18 3.33
C TRP A 7 57.20 -10.84 2.02
N GLN A 8 56.40 -11.82 1.57
CA GLN A 8 56.52 -12.43 0.25
C GLN A 8 55.23 -12.18 -0.54
N ARG A 9 55.36 -11.72 -1.79
CA ARG A 9 54.22 -11.63 -2.69
C ARG A 9 53.80 -13.03 -3.14
N VAL A 10 52.66 -13.50 -2.64
CA VAL A 10 52.11 -14.85 -2.94
C VAL A 10 51.25 -14.89 -4.20
N SER A 11 50.62 -13.78 -4.57
CA SER A 11 49.82 -13.65 -5.79
C SER A 11 49.87 -12.21 -6.32
N ASN A 12 49.69 -12.09 -7.63
CA ASN A 12 49.46 -10.84 -8.35
C ASN A 12 48.25 -10.96 -9.30
N ASN A 13 47.30 -11.85 -8.97
CA ASN A 13 46.13 -12.08 -9.79
C ASN A 13 45.26 -10.80 -9.84
N PRO A 14 45.04 -10.20 -11.02
CA PRO A 14 44.23 -8.98 -11.12
C PRO A 14 42.75 -9.21 -10.78
N GLN A 15 42.24 -10.44 -10.85
CA GLN A 15 40.84 -10.74 -10.53
C GLN A 15 40.48 -10.48 -9.07
N ILE A 16 41.43 -10.63 -8.15
CA ILE A 16 41.21 -10.32 -6.75
C ILE A 16 41.40 -8.82 -6.44
N MET A 17 41.79 -7.98 -7.41
CA MET A 17 42.13 -6.56 -7.23
C MET A 17 41.44 -5.63 -8.25
N GLN A 18 40.20 -5.92 -8.66
CA GLN A 18 39.56 -5.18 -9.76
C GLN A 18 39.21 -3.72 -9.41
N ARG A 19 38.71 -3.46 -8.19
CA ARG A 19 38.39 -2.11 -7.70
C ARG A 19 38.78 -1.95 -6.22
N PRO A 20 40.09 -1.99 -5.89
CA PRO A 20 40.52 -2.27 -4.52
C PRO A 20 40.29 -1.12 -3.53
N TRP A 21 40.02 0.09 -4.02
CA TRP A 21 39.56 1.20 -3.18
C TRP A 21 38.11 0.99 -2.70
N TYR A 22 37.28 0.31 -3.49
CA TYR A 22 35.85 0.15 -3.24
C TYR A 22 35.53 -1.22 -2.62
N TYR A 23 36.09 -2.31 -3.18
CA TYR A 23 35.91 -3.67 -2.68
C TYR A 23 37.26 -4.39 -2.52
N PHE A 24 37.82 -4.42 -1.31
CA PHE A 24 39.00 -5.24 -1.03
C PHE A 24 39.11 -5.60 0.45
N ARG A 25 38.65 -6.81 0.79
CA ARG A 25 38.86 -7.38 2.13
C ARG A 25 39.40 -8.80 2.04
N VAL A 26 40.28 -9.14 2.98
CA VAL A 26 40.94 -10.45 3.05
C VAL A 26 40.61 -11.10 4.38
N TYR A 27 40.06 -12.31 4.35
CA TYR A 27 39.69 -13.08 5.53
C TYR A 27 40.42 -14.42 5.55
N ALA A 28 41.00 -14.78 6.69
CA ALA A 28 41.45 -16.15 6.92
C ALA A 28 40.26 -17.05 7.23
N ASP A 29 40.33 -18.31 6.81
CA ASP A 29 39.39 -19.35 7.25
C ASP A 29 39.57 -19.62 8.77
N THR A 30 38.47 -19.94 9.47
CA THR A 30 38.50 -20.15 10.93
C THR A 30 39.06 -21.50 11.35
N GLN A 31 39.17 -22.46 10.43
CA GLN A 31 39.58 -23.84 10.71
C GLN A 31 40.77 -24.30 9.86
N ASN A 32 41.12 -23.60 8.78
CA ASN A 32 42.24 -23.96 7.91
C ASN A 32 43.19 -22.78 7.66
N ALA A 33 44.42 -22.89 8.17
CA ALA A 33 45.45 -21.85 8.03
C ALA A 33 45.88 -21.55 6.57
N ASP A 34 45.69 -22.48 5.64
CA ASP A 34 46.01 -22.30 4.22
C ASP A 34 44.85 -21.72 3.40
N SER A 35 43.66 -21.57 4.00
CA SER A 35 42.50 -21.05 3.32
C SER A 35 42.33 -19.55 3.56
N VAL A 36 42.19 -18.80 2.47
CA VAL A 36 41.99 -17.35 2.49
C VAL A 36 40.90 -16.96 1.51
N TYR A 37 40.06 -16.04 1.95
CA TYR A 37 38.95 -15.47 1.22
C TYR A 37 39.27 -14.03 0.85
N VAL A 38 38.92 -13.62 -0.37
CA VAL A 38 39.07 -12.24 -0.83
C VAL A 38 37.74 -11.76 -1.37
N LEU A 39 37.24 -10.67 -0.80
CA LEU A 39 36.03 -9.97 -1.24
C LEU A 39 36.41 -8.86 -2.21
N ASN A 40 35.76 -8.86 -3.37
CA ASN A 40 35.86 -7.88 -4.44
C ASN A 40 34.47 -7.83 -5.15
N VAL A 41 34.40 -7.30 -6.37
CA VAL A 41 33.23 -7.46 -7.27
C VAL A 41 32.75 -8.93 -7.29
N GLY A 42 33.70 -9.88 -7.30
CA GLY A 42 33.45 -11.29 -7.02
C GLY A 42 33.94 -11.74 -5.64
N PHE A 43 33.36 -12.83 -5.13
CA PHE A 43 33.81 -13.51 -3.92
C PHE A 43 34.80 -14.62 -4.27
N HIS A 44 36.03 -14.58 -3.75
CA HIS A 44 37.09 -15.53 -4.10
C HIS A 44 37.62 -16.30 -2.89
N LYS A 45 38.01 -17.55 -3.10
CA LYS A 45 38.67 -18.42 -2.11
C LYS A 45 39.93 -19.04 -2.67
N SER A 46 40.97 -19.10 -1.85
CA SER A 46 42.17 -19.91 -2.03
C SER A 46 42.24 -20.94 -0.91
N THR A 47 42.84 -22.09 -1.19
CA THR A 47 43.11 -23.18 -0.23
C THR A 47 44.59 -23.56 -0.17
N ASP A 48 45.47 -22.72 -0.71
CA ASP A 48 46.90 -22.98 -0.86
C ASP A 48 47.78 -21.79 -0.41
N GLY A 49 47.31 -21.06 0.60
CA GLY A 49 48.00 -19.90 1.17
C GLY A 49 47.94 -18.66 0.28
N GLY A 50 46.89 -18.52 -0.53
CA GLY A 50 46.66 -17.35 -1.38
C GLY A 50 47.39 -17.38 -2.72
N ARG A 51 47.84 -18.54 -3.22
CA ARG A 51 48.55 -18.65 -4.50
C ARG A 51 47.57 -18.76 -5.67
N ASN A 52 46.59 -19.65 -5.57
CA ASN A 52 45.54 -19.85 -6.55
C ASN A 52 44.16 -19.54 -5.96
N PHE A 53 43.28 -18.95 -6.76
CA PHE A 53 41.93 -18.56 -6.34
C PHE A 53 40.85 -19.15 -7.25
N THR A 54 39.72 -19.48 -6.65
CA THR A 54 38.46 -19.85 -7.31
C THR A 54 37.35 -18.91 -6.85
N THR A 55 36.41 -18.57 -7.74
CA THR A 55 35.24 -17.77 -7.40
C THR A 55 34.18 -18.62 -6.70
N ILE A 56 33.62 -18.08 -5.63
CA ILE A 56 32.41 -18.56 -4.97
C ILE A 56 31.23 -17.79 -5.55
N GLY A 57 30.23 -18.51 -6.06
CA GLY A 57 28.99 -17.89 -6.53
C GLY A 57 28.17 -17.39 -5.35
N VAL A 58 27.68 -16.16 -5.44
CA VAL A 58 26.84 -15.49 -4.44
C VAL A 58 25.56 -14.98 -5.11
N PRO A 59 24.46 -14.75 -4.35
CA PRO A 59 23.20 -14.28 -4.92
C PRO A 59 23.30 -12.94 -5.66
N HIS A 60 24.24 -12.07 -5.26
CA HIS A 60 24.47 -10.76 -5.84
C HIS A 60 25.97 -10.39 -5.81
N GLY A 61 26.43 -9.57 -6.76
CA GLY A 61 27.83 -9.12 -6.84
C GLY A 61 28.18 -8.02 -5.82
N ASP A 62 29.43 -7.54 -5.87
CA ASP A 62 29.95 -6.44 -5.04
C ASP A 62 29.95 -6.77 -3.54
N ASN A 63 30.94 -7.58 -3.16
CA ASN A 63 31.02 -8.23 -1.86
C ASN A 63 31.81 -7.36 -0.88
N HIS A 64 31.20 -6.98 0.24
CA HIS A 64 31.72 -5.97 1.18
C HIS A 64 32.22 -6.54 2.50
N ASP A 65 31.60 -7.60 3.00
CA ASP A 65 31.95 -8.20 4.29
C ASP A 65 31.69 -9.70 4.32
N LEU A 66 32.41 -10.38 5.20
CA LEU A 66 32.31 -11.82 5.42
C LEU A 66 32.53 -12.11 6.90
N TRP A 67 31.58 -12.81 7.48
CA TRP A 67 31.73 -13.44 8.78
C TRP A 67 31.73 -14.95 8.62
N ILE A 68 32.71 -15.62 9.22
CA ILE A 68 32.82 -17.08 9.24
C ILE A 68 32.73 -17.52 10.70
N ALA A 69 31.89 -18.51 10.99
CA ALA A 69 31.72 -18.99 12.36
C ALA A 69 33.05 -19.57 12.88
N PRO A 70 33.54 -19.14 14.07
CA PRO A 70 34.83 -19.60 14.60
C PRO A 70 34.89 -21.12 14.83
N ASP A 71 33.77 -21.75 15.16
CA ASP A 71 33.65 -23.17 15.46
C ASP A 71 33.25 -24.03 14.26
N ASN A 72 32.88 -23.42 13.13
CA ASN A 72 32.45 -24.13 11.92
C ASN A 72 32.61 -23.28 10.66
N ALA A 73 33.68 -23.51 9.89
CA ALA A 73 33.98 -22.73 8.68
C ALA A 73 32.92 -22.88 7.56
N ASN A 74 32.00 -23.85 7.65
CA ASN A 74 30.89 -23.97 6.70
C ASN A 74 29.75 -22.98 6.96
N ARG A 75 29.68 -22.41 8.17
CA ARG A 75 28.66 -21.41 8.51
C ARG A 75 29.24 -20.02 8.30
N MET A 76 28.68 -19.29 7.35
CA MET A 76 29.14 -17.94 7.03
C MET A 76 27.99 -17.01 6.68
N ILE A 77 28.22 -15.72 6.88
CA ILE A 77 27.36 -14.62 6.45
C ILE A 77 28.20 -13.78 5.51
N GLU A 78 27.73 -13.60 4.29
CA GLU A 78 28.34 -12.73 3.28
C GLU A 78 27.39 -11.54 3.06
N SER A 79 27.95 -10.34 2.94
CA SER A 79 27.18 -9.14 2.65
C SER A 79 27.68 -8.47 1.38
N ASN A 80 26.75 -8.24 0.47
CA ASN A 80 26.97 -7.62 -0.82
C ASN A 80 25.91 -6.52 -1.07
N ASP A 81 25.93 -5.87 -2.23
CA ASP A 81 25.00 -4.76 -2.51
C ASP A 81 23.51 -5.15 -2.52
N GLY A 82 23.20 -6.43 -2.75
CA GLY A 82 21.84 -6.99 -2.63
C GLY A 82 21.39 -7.22 -1.18
N GLY A 83 22.30 -7.20 -0.20
CA GLY A 83 22.03 -7.44 1.21
C GLY A 83 22.87 -8.58 1.81
N ALA A 84 22.41 -9.14 2.92
CA ALA A 84 23.11 -10.22 3.63
C ALA A 84 22.54 -11.58 3.24
N ASN A 85 23.42 -12.57 3.05
CA ASN A 85 23.05 -13.94 2.75
C ASN A 85 23.87 -14.94 3.58
N VAL A 86 23.24 -16.06 3.92
CA VAL A 86 23.78 -17.03 4.88
C VAL A 86 24.05 -18.36 4.17
N SER A 87 25.23 -18.93 4.40
CA SER A 87 25.57 -20.29 4.01
C SER A 87 25.80 -21.17 5.23
N SER A 88 25.40 -22.43 5.12
CA SER A 88 25.69 -23.49 6.10
C SER A 88 26.59 -24.60 5.53
N ASP A 89 27.08 -24.46 4.31
CA ASP A 89 27.85 -25.47 3.57
C ASP A 89 29.16 -24.94 2.95
N GLY A 90 29.65 -23.81 3.46
CA GLY A 90 30.93 -23.23 3.04
C GLY A 90 30.84 -22.38 1.78
N GLY A 91 29.68 -21.80 1.48
CA GLY A 91 29.43 -20.95 0.32
C GLY A 91 29.05 -21.73 -0.94
N LYS A 92 28.63 -22.99 -0.84
CA LYS A 92 28.13 -23.74 -2.00
C LYS A 92 26.68 -23.36 -2.31
N THR A 93 25.89 -23.10 -1.27
CA THR A 93 24.54 -22.55 -1.35
C THR A 93 24.36 -21.42 -0.34
N TRP A 94 23.42 -20.53 -0.64
CA TRP A 94 23.13 -19.32 0.12
C TRP A 94 21.62 -19.17 0.31
N SER A 95 21.21 -18.53 1.41
CA SER A 95 19.82 -18.09 1.61
C SER A 95 19.40 -17.05 0.58
N GLU A 96 18.09 -16.85 0.44
CA GLU A 96 17.56 -15.67 -0.26
C GLU A 96 17.89 -14.37 0.51
N GLN A 97 17.82 -13.24 -0.20
CA GLN A 97 17.97 -11.88 0.33
C GLN A 97 16.59 -11.22 0.39
N ASP A 98 15.87 -11.41 1.50
CA ASP A 98 14.47 -11.00 1.71
C ASP A 98 14.32 -9.75 2.59
N GLN A 99 15.40 -8.99 2.77
CA GLN A 99 15.41 -7.81 3.61
C GLN A 99 14.90 -6.57 2.85
N ALA A 100 14.15 -5.70 3.53
CA ALA A 100 13.67 -4.44 2.95
C ALA A 100 14.82 -3.40 2.87
N THR A 101 15.67 -3.53 1.84
CA THR A 101 16.86 -2.71 1.61
C THR A 101 16.75 -1.80 0.39
N ALA A 102 15.57 -1.72 -0.26
CA ALA A 102 15.42 -0.94 -1.48
C ALA A 102 15.79 0.55 -1.28
N GLN A 103 16.67 1.03 -2.16
CA GLN A 103 17.21 2.38 -2.17
C GLN A 103 16.84 3.07 -3.48
N PHE A 104 15.96 4.06 -3.42
CA PHE A 104 15.50 4.80 -4.58
C PHE A 104 16.10 6.20 -4.63
N TYR A 105 16.57 6.63 -5.80
CA TYR A 105 17.14 7.97 -5.99
C TYR A 105 16.10 9.04 -6.30
N ARG A 106 15.11 8.68 -7.12
CA ARG A 106 14.08 9.56 -7.68
C ARG A 106 12.75 8.81 -7.71
N VAL A 107 11.64 9.56 -7.72
CA VAL A 107 10.30 8.99 -7.89
C VAL A 107 9.55 9.71 -9.00
N ALA A 108 8.96 8.93 -9.91
CA ALA A 108 8.03 9.40 -10.92
C ALA A 108 6.69 8.68 -10.77
N LEU A 109 5.61 9.32 -11.24
CA LEU A 109 4.24 8.81 -11.19
C LEU A 109 3.62 8.93 -12.58
N ASP A 110 2.72 8.01 -12.93
CA ASP A 110 1.85 8.16 -14.11
C ASP A 110 0.45 8.67 -13.71
N ASN A 111 -0.52 8.60 -14.63
CA ASN A 111 -1.93 8.94 -14.37
C ASN A 111 -2.88 7.75 -14.57
N ASP A 112 -2.37 6.53 -14.59
CA ASP A 112 -3.20 5.32 -14.74
C ASP A 112 -4.13 5.14 -13.53
N PHE A 113 -5.08 4.22 -13.60
CA PHE A 113 -5.94 3.90 -12.46
C PHE A 113 -6.00 2.39 -12.22
N PRO A 114 -5.46 1.90 -11.09
CA PRO A 114 -4.56 2.60 -10.15
C PRO A 114 -3.32 3.19 -10.84
N TYR A 115 -2.76 4.27 -10.28
CA TYR A 115 -1.52 4.86 -10.81
C TYR A 115 -0.32 3.99 -10.41
N HIS A 116 0.78 4.11 -11.15
CA HIS A 116 2.04 3.43 -10.85
C HIS A 116 3.07 4.40 -10.26
N VAL A 117 3.93 3.84 -9.41
CA VAL A 117 5.12 4.47 -8.84
C VAL A 117 6.35 3.91 -9.54
N TYR A 118 7.24 4.81 -9.95
CA TYR A 118 8.46 4.47 -10.68
C TYR A 118 9.70 4.93 -9.93
N GLY A 119 10.76 4.15 -9.94
CA GLY A 119 12.10 4.60 -9.55
C GLY A 119 13.19 3.60 -9.85
N ALA A 120 14.42 4.10 -10.01
CA ALA A 120 15.60 3.28 -10.16
C ALA A 120 16.11 2.84 -8.78
N GLN A 121 16.32 1.54 -8.61
CA GLN A 121 16.80 0.94 -7.38
C GLN A 121 18.30 0.69 -7.48
N GLN A 122 19.06 1.25 -6.53
CA GLN A 122 20.51 1.08 -6.44
C GLN A 122 20.92 -0.41 -6.46
N ASP A 123 21.97 -0.72 -7.23
CA ASP A 123 22.56 -2.04 -7.40
C ASP A 123 21.54 -3.12 -7.77
N ASN A 124 20.48 -2.74 -8.50
CA ASN A 124 19.45 -3.65 -8.95
C ASN A 124 18.82 -3.16 -10.26
N SER A 125 17.50 -3.10 -10.30
CA SER A 125 16.67 -2.83 -11.47
C SER A 125 16.04 -1.44 -11.40
N THR A 126 15.36 -1.02 -12.45
CA THR A 126 14.27 -0.07 -12.33
C THR A 126 13.00 -0.74 -11.81
N VAL A 127 12.10 0.05 -11.25
CA VAL A 127 10.84 -0.42 -10.67
C VAL A 127 9.68 0.38 -11.22
N LYS A 128 8.65 -0.31 -11.72
CA LYS A 128 7.25 0.14 -11.87
C LYS A 128 6.40 -0.72 -10.94
N ILE A 129 5.66 -0.10 -10.03
CA ILE A 129 4.79 -0.79 -9.08
C ILE A 129 3.45 -0.08 -8.94
N VAL A 130 2.35 -0.83 -8.84
CA VAL A 130 1.01 -0.25 -8.64
C VAL A 130 0.86 0.39 -7.26
N SER A 131 0.08 1.47 -7.17
CA SER A 131 -0.28 2.11 -5.90
C SER A 131 -1.26 1.29 -5.04
N ARG A 132 -2.04 0.41 -5.68
CA ARG A 132 -2.95 -0.54 -5.03
C ARG A 132 -3.38 -1.66 -5.98
N THR A 133 -3.84 -2.77 -5.42
CA THR A 133 -4.48 -3.88 -6.13
C THR A 133 -5.93 -4.08 -5.67
N THR A 134 -6.66 -4.97 -6.35
CA THR A 134 -7.94 -5.51 -5.87
C THR A 134 -7.78 -6.77 -5.01
N ASP A 135 -6.56 -7.30 -4.92
CA ASP A 135 -6.23 -8.51 -4.16
C ASP A 135 -5.95 -8.18 -2.68
N SER A 136 -5.42 -9.13 -1.92
CA SER A 136 -5.13 -8.95 -0.49
C SER A 136 -4.01 -7.96 -0.19
N GLY A 137 -3.19 -7.63 -1.18
CA GLY A 137 -2.05 -6.72 -1.04
C GLY A 137 -1.33 -6.52 -2.37
N ILE A 138 -0.24 -5.77 -2.33
CA ILE A 138 0.67 -5.52 -3.45
C ILE A 138 1.83 -6.53 -3.31
N ASP A 139 2.06 -7.37 -4.31
CA ASP A 139 3.07 -8.43 -4.25
C ASP A 139 4.06 -8.36 -5.41
N ARG A 140 4.90 -9.40 -5.54
CA ARG A 140 5.95 -9.47 -6.57
C ARG A 140 5.40 -9.45 -8.00
N ASN A 141 4.16 -9.88 -8.22
CA ASN A 141 3.51 -9.85 -9.53
C ASN A 141 3.09 -8.43 -9.93
N ASP A 142 3.08 -7.48 -9.00
CA ASP A 142 2.77 -6.08 -9.27
C ASP A 142 4.01 -5.23 -9.57
N TRP A 143 5.18 -5.87 -9.63
CA TRP A 143 6.49 -5.24 -9.80
C TRP A 143 7.09 -5.58 -11.17
N TYR A 144 7.56 -4.55 -11.90
CA TYR A 144 8.10 -4.68 -13.26
C TYR A 144 9.33 -3.79 -13.46
N ASP A 145 10.26 -4.24 -14.29
CA ASP A 145 11.37 -3.45 -14.81
C ASP A 145 10.94 -2.63 -16.03
N VAL A 146 11.52 -1.43 -16.20
CA VAL A 146 11.10 -0.48 -17.25
C VAL A 146 12.24 0.01 -18.14
N GLY A 147 13.30 -0.79 -18.26
CA GLY A 147 14.55 -0.42 -18.92
C GLY A 147 15.46 0.42 -18.03
N GLY A 148 16.44 1.11 -18.62
CA GLY A 148 17.42 1.93 -17.91
C GLY A 148 18.36 1.08 -17.06
N GLY A 149 18.72 1.59 -15.89
CA GLY A 149 19.52 0.88 -14.89
C GLY A 149 19.26 1.40 -13.48
N GLU A 150 20.19 1.13 -12.57
CA GLU A 150 20.02 1.25 -11.11
C GLU A 150 19.91 2.68 -10.54
N SER A 151 20.27 3.70 -11.32
CA SER A 151 20.48 5.04 -10.81
C SER A 151 19.59 6.14 -11.40
N GLY A 152 19.06 5.91 -12.61
CA GLY A 152 18.54 6.99 -13.46
C GLY A 152 17.18 7.57 -13.08
N TRP A 153 16.84 8.68 -13.72
CA TRP A 153 15.45 9.17 -13.77
C TRP A 153 14.61 8.28 -14.68
N ILE A 154 13.33 8.20 -14.36
CA ILE A 154 12.33 7.47 -15.15
C ILE A 154 11.24 8.44 -15.56
N ALA A 155 10.88 8.44 -16.83
CA ALA A 155 9.86 9.28 -17.43
C ALA A 155 8.86 8.40 -18.20
N PRO A 156 7.71 8.03 -17.60
CA PRO A 156 6.65 7.32 -18.31
C PRO A 156 6.04 8.23 -19.40
N TYR A 157 5.73 7.66 -20.56
CA TYR A 157 5.12 8.38 -21.66
C TYR A 157 3.62 8.52 -21.43
N MET A 158 3.15 9.70 -21.03
CA MET A 158 1.79 9.92 -20.52
C MET A 158 0.64 9.63 -21.53
N LYS A 159 0.94 9.44 -22.82
CA LYS A 159 -0.06 9.01 -23.82
C LYS A 159 -0.24 7.49 -23.87
N ASP A 160 0.78 6.73 -23.46
CA ASP A 160 0.82 5.28 -23.41
C ASP A 160 1.89 4.86 -22.39
N THR A 161 1.48 4.62 -21.15
CA THR A 161 2.33 4.33 -19.98
C THR A 161 3.02 2.97 -20.03
N GLU A 162 2.70 2.16 -21.03
CA GLU A 162 3.44 0.95 -21.40
C GLU A 162 4.73 1.29 -22.16
N ILE A 163 4.91 2.54 -22.59
CA ILE A 163 6.17 3.06 -23.10
C ILE A 163 6.83 3.91 -22.01
N VAL A 164 8.06 3.54 -21.63
CA VAL A 164 8.80 4.21 -20.55
C VAL A 164 10.19 4.58 -21.01
N PHE A 165 10.65 5.77 -20.62
CA PHE A 165 12.02 6.23 -20.82
C PHE A 165 12.77 6.16 -19.50
N ALA A 166 13.85 5.39 -19.45
CA ALA A 166 14.59 5.16 -18.22
C ALA A 166 16.08 5.36 -18.44
N GLY A 167 16.70 6.11 -17.51
CA GLY A 167 18.12 6.43 -17.52
C GLY A 167 18.98 5.42 -16.75
N SER A 168 20.29 5.53 -16.91
CA SER A 168 21.31 4.95 -16.04
C SER A 168 22.55 5.83 -16.01
N TYR A 169 23.59 5.47 -15.27
CA TYR A 169 24.87 6.17 -15.31
C TYR A 169 25.50 6.16 -16.72
N GLY A 170 26.49 7.03 -16.93
CA GLY A 170 27.17 7.17 -18.22
C GLY A 170 26.32 7.82 -19.32
N GLY A 171 25.17 8.41 -18.98
CA GLY A 171 24.29 9.10 -19.92
C GLY A 171 23.30 8.20 -20.66
N LEU A 172 23.23 6.91 -20.32
CA LEU A 172 22.32 5.96 -20.96
C LEU A 172 20.87 6.40 -20.82
N ILE A 173 20.13 6.43 -21.94
CA ILE A 173 18.66 6.55 -21.96
C ILE A 173 18.11 5.41 -22.79
N THR A 174 17.15 4.68 -22.25
CA THR A 174 16.43 3.63 -22.99
C THR A 174 14.97 4.01 -23.16
N ARG A 175 14.37 3.60 -24.28
CA ARG A 175 12.92 3.55 -24.49
C ARG A 175 12.50 2.09 -24.42
N TYR A 176 11.74 1.72 -23.39
CA TYR A 176 11.18 0.39 -23.23
C TYR A 176 9.69 0.39 -23.59
N ASP A 177 9.25 -0.64 -24.30
CA ASP A 177 7.88 -0.79 -24.82
C ASP A 177 7.33 -2.14 -24.34
N HIS A 178 6.48 -2.11 -23.32
CA HIS A 178 5.96 -3.32 -22.65
C HIS A 178 5.05 -4.15 -23.57
N HIS A 179 4.37 -3.52 -24.54
CA HIS A 179 3.52 -4.24 -25.51
C HIS A 179 4.33 -5.23 -26.34
N SER A 180 5.55 -4.83 -26.71
CA SER A 180 6.45 -5.62 -27.56
C SER A 180 7.62 -6.26 -26.80
N GLN A 181 7.79 -5.89 -25.52
CA GLN A 181 8.93 -6.22 -24.67
C GLN A 181 10.28 -5.82 -25.30
N GLN A 182 10.29 -4.77 -26.12
CA GLN A 182 11.50 -4.29 -26.78
C GLN A 182 12.09 -3.08 -26.06
N LEU A 183 13.41 -3.13 -25.88
CA LEU A 183 14.21 -2.05 -25.34
C LEU A 183 15.07 -1.44 -26.45
N ARG A 184 15.07 -0.12 -26.58
CA ARG A 184 15.93 0.61 -27.51
C ARG A 184 16.76 1.65 -26.78
N ASP A 185 18.07 1.68 -27.05
CA ASP A 185 18.94 2.77 -26.64
C ASP A 185 18.62 4.04 -27.45
N VAL A 186 18.35 5.13 -26.75
CA VAL A 186 18.02 6.47 -27.28
C VAL A 186 18.89 7.55 -26.64
N THR A 187 20.06 7.17 -26.14
CA THR A 187 21.05 8.04 -25.50
C THR A 187 21.34 9.27 -26.36
N ALA A 188 21.29 10.45 -25.74
CA ALA A 188 21.45 11.72 -26.45
C ALA A 188 22.82 11.88 -27.11
N TRP A 189 23.85 11.29 -26.50
CA TRP A 189 25.21 11.26 -27.02
C TRP A 189 25.88 9.92 -26.67
N PRO A 190 25.84 8.91 -27.56
CA PRO A 190 26.25 7.53 -27.25
C PRO A 190 27.79 7.38 -27.29
N GLU A 191 28.46 7.99 -26.32
CA GLU A 191 29.91 7.89 -26.07
C GLU A 191 30.13 7.22 -24.72
N ASN A 192 30.78 6.05 -24.70
CA ASN A 192 31.02 5.30 -23.47
C ASN A 192 32.16 5.98 -22.66
N PRO A 193 31.89 6.43 -21.42
CA PRO A 193 32.86 7.20 -20.64
C PRO A 193 33.83 6.35 -19.79
N MET A 194 33.69 5.02 -19.79
CA MET A 194 34.47 4.16 -18.88
C MET A 194 35.99 4.34 -19.06
N GLY A 195 36.70 4.51 -17.95
CA GLY A 195 38.15 4.71 -17.95
C GLY A 195 38.61 6.16 -18.11
N HIS A 196 37.72 7.08 -18.51
CA HIS A 196 38.04 8.49 -18.75
C HIS A 196 37.68 9.39 -17.56
N GLY A 197 38.46 10.46 -17.38
CA GLY A 197 38.04 11.57 -16.51
C GLY A 197 37.01 12.44 -17.22
N ALA A 198 36.17 13.15 -16.47
CA ALA A 198 35.14 14.02 -17.03
C ALA A 198 35.68 15.09 -18.00
N ALA A 199 36.95 15.48 -17.85
CA ALA A 199 37.62 16.47 -18.70
C ALA A 199 37.77 16.01 -20.17
N ASP A 200 37.84 14.70 -20.40
CA ASP A 200 37.99 14.12 -21.74
C ASP A 200 36.68 14.13 -22.54
N LEU A 201 35.54 14.30 -21.86
CA LEU A 201 34.23 14.16 -22.44
C LEU A 201 33.67 15.51 -22.92
N ARG A 202 32.98 15.47 -24.06
CA ARG A 202 32.25 16.64 -24.58
C ARG A 202 31.02 16.95 -23.75
N TYR A 203 30.25 15.91 -23.43
CA TYR A 203 29.07 15.99 -22.60
C TYR A 203 29.21 15.08 -21.39
N ARG A 204 28.94 15.65 -20.22
CA ARG A 204 29.11 14.99 -18.93
C ARG A 204 27.74 14.72 -18.34
N PHE A 205 27.46 13.49 -17.96
CA PHE A 205 26.18 13.09 -17.37
C PHE A 205 26.39 12.69 -15.92
N GLN A 206 25.40 13.01 -15.09
CA GLN A 206 25.37 12.59 -13.70
C GLN A 206 25.01 11.11 -13.54
N TRP A 207 25.35 10.59 -12.35
CA TRP A 207 24.92 9.26 -11.89
C TRP A 207 23.42 9.05 -12.09
N ASN A 208 22.61 10.04 -11.72
CA ASN A 208 21.16 10.04 -11.85
C ASN A 208 20.67 11.27 -12.61
N PHE A 209 21.17 11.46 -13.84
CA PHE A 209 20.89 12.65 -14.63
C PHE A 209 19.39 12.82 -14.97
N PRO A 210 18.89 14.07 -15.09
CA PRO A 210 17.47 14.34 -15.33
C PRO A 210 16.94 13.86 -16.68
N ILE A 211 15.75 13.25 -16.64
CA ILE A 211 14.92 12.91 -17.81
C ILE A 211 13.47 13.27 -17.47
N LEU A 212 12.80 14.07 -18.29
CA LEU A 212 11.39 14.43 -18.07
C LEU A 212 10.68 14.80 -19.37
N PHE A 213 9.38 14.51 -19.42
CA PHE A 213 8.49 15.06 -20.44
C PHE A 213 8.02 16.47 -20.07
N SER A 214 7.79 17.30 -21.08
CA SER A 214 7.12 18.58 -20.91
C SER A 214 5.69 18.37 -20.37
N PRO A 215 5.24 19.14 -19.36
CA PRO A 215 3.83 19.11 -18.93
C PRO A 215 2.88 19.76 -19.95
N HIS A 216 3.40 20.44 -20.98
CA HIS A 216 2.62 21.12 -22.02
C HIS A 216 2.55 20.35 -23.34
N ASP A 217 3.55 19.53 -23.62
CA ASP A 217 3.64 18.73 -24.84
C ASP A 217 4.28 17.36 -24.54
N THR A 218 3.46 16.32 -24.52
CA THR A 218 3.91 14.97 -24.19
C THR A 218 4.89 14.38 -25.21
N GLU A 219 5.08 14.97 -26.40
CA GLU A 219 6.12 14.54 -27.34
C GLU A 219 7.50 15.13 -27.01
N THR A 220 7.53 16.23 -26.26
CA THR A 220 8.76 16.92 -25.89
C THR A 220 9.39 16.24 -24.68
N LEU A 221 10.52 15.57 -24.91
CA LEU A 221 11.36 14.91 -23.91
C LEU A 221 12.64 15.72 -23.68
N TYR A 222 12.98 15.97 -22.42
CA TYR A 222 14.23 16.59 -22.02
C TYR A 222 15.15 15.57 -21.35
N ALA A 223 16.44 15.71 -21.60
CA ALA A 223 17.51 15.04 -20.86
C ALA A 223 18.63 16.04 -20.58
N ALA A 224 19.35 15.91 -19.46
CA ALA A 224 20.38 16.88 -19.10
C ALA A 224 21.72 16.22 -18.76
N GLY A 225 22.79 16.70 -19.41
CA GLY A 225 24.18 16.48 -19.01
C GLY A 225 24.73 17.75 -18.39
N ASN A 226 25.85 18.29 -18.88
CA ASN A 226 26.25 19.68 -18.64
C ASN A 226 25.45 20.69 -19.48
N VAL A 227 24.76 20.21 -20.52
CA VAL A 227 23.79 20.94 -21.36
C VAL A 227 22.43 20.25 -21.32
N ILE A 228 21.38 20.95 -21.75
CA ILE A 228 20.03 20.37 -21.90
C ILE A 228 19.81 19.93 -23.35
N PHE A 229 19.45 18.66 -23.51
CA PHE A 229 19.01 18.03 -24.74
C PHE A 229 17.48 18.02 -24.80
N LYS A 230 16.93 18.23 -26.00
CA LYS A 230 15.50 18.17 -26.29
C LYS A 230 15.26 17.21 -27.45
N SER A 231 14.31 16.30 -27.30
CA SER A 231 13.76 15.46 -28.36
C SER A 231 12.27 15.75 -28.51
N THR A 232 11.75 15.69 -29.75
CA THR A 232 10.31 15.70 -30.04
C THR A 232 9.85 14.45 -30.79
N ASN A 233 10.68 13.41 -30.79
CA ASN A 233 10.45 12.18 -31.57
C ASN A 233 10.94 10.94 -30.79
N GLN A 234 10.66 10.93 -29.48
CA GLN A 234 10.93 9.78 -28.61
C GLN A 234 12.41 9.35 -28.63
N GLY A 235 13.32 10.31 -28.63
CA GLY A 235 14.76 10.10 -28.53
C GLY A 235 15.43 9.62 -29.83
N GLN A 236 14.75 9.74 -30.99
CA GLN A 236 15.40 9.46 -32.28
C GLN A 236 16.43 10.52 -32.67
N SER A 237 16.21 11.77 -32.26
CA SER A 237 17.17 12.85 -32.43
C SER A 237 17.07 13.86 -31.29
N TRP A 238 18.18 14.52 -30.99
CA TRP A 238 18.28 15.46 -29.88
C TRP A 238 18.87 16.79 -30.33
N ASP A 239 18.17 17.89 -30.01
CA ASP A 239 18.65 19.26 -30.16
C ASP A 239 19.23 19.75 -28.83
N ILE A 240 20.28 20.57 -28.89
CA ILE A 240 20.84 21.21 -27.70
C ILE A 240 20.18 22.57 -27.54
N ILE A 241 19.58 22.81 -26.38
CA ILE A 241 18.79 24.01 -26.08
C ILE A 241 19.40 24.85 -24.95
N SER A 242 20.65 24.61 -24.58
CA SER A 242 21.36 25.43 -23.59
C SER A 242 22.87 25.49 -23.90
N PRO A 243 23.58 26.51 -23.41
CA PRO A 243 25.02 26.41 -23.22
C PRO A 243 25.34 25.41 -22.09
N ASP A 244 26.62 25.26 -21.76
CA ASP A 244 27.03 24.60 -20.51
C ASP A 244 26.52 25.45 -19.33
N LEU A 245 25.63 24.88 -18.52
CA LEU A 245 24.96 25.58 -17.40
C LEU A 245 25.69 25.34 -16.06
N THR A 246 26.92 24.85 -16.11
CA THR A 246 27.75 24.47 -14.96
C THR A 246 28.92 25.45 -14.82
N ARG A 247 29.65 25.39 -13.71
CA ARG A 247 30.92 26.12 -13.54
C ARG A 247 31.98 25.65 -14.50
N ASN A 248 31.94 24.37 -14.89
CA ASN A 248 32.87 23.74 -15.82
C ASN A 248 34.34 23.97 -15.41
N ASP A 249 34.63 23.83 -14.12
CA ASP A 249 35.97 23.97 -13.57
C ASP A 249 36.79 22.71 -13.88
N ARG A 250 37.65 22.82 -14.88
CA ARG A 250 38.51 21.71 -15.33
C ARG A 250 39.38 21.12 -14.23
N SER A 251 39.68 21.86 -13.15
CA SER A 251 40.43 21.31 -12.01
C SER A 251 39.64 20.25 -11.22
N LYS A 252 38.32 20.18 -11.39
CA LYS A 252 37.41 19.23 -10.73
C LYS A 252 37.03 18.03 -11.61
N GLN A 253 37.49 17.99 -12.86
CA GLN A 253 37.07 17.01 -13.87
C GLN A 253 38.13 15.92 -14.14
N GLY A 254 39.10 15.74 -13.23
CA GLY A 254 40.18 14.77 -13.38
C GLY A 254 39.73 13.31 -13.24
N ALA A 255 40.68 12.39 -13.45
CA ALA A 255 40.47 10.96 -13.22
C ALA A 255 40.43 10.63 -11.71
N SER A 256 39.53 9.73 -11.31
CA SER A 256 39.31 9.26 -9.95
C SER A 256 40.13 8.02 -9.57
N GLY A 257 40.09 7.65 -8.28
CA GLY A 257 40.85 6.52 -7.70
C GLY A 257 42.27 6.87 -7.23
N GLY A 258 42.72 8.11 -7.40
CA GLY A 258 44.03 8.55 -6.90
C GLY A 258 45.23 8.01 -7.69
N PRO A 259 46.44 7.95 -7.10
CA PRO A 259 47.66 7.63 -7.84
C PRO A 259 47.93 6.14 -8.02
N ILE A 260 47.25 5.26 -7.29
CA ILE A 260 47.55 3.80 -7.26
C ILE A 260 46.65 3.05 -8.25
N THR A 261 45.34 3.10 -8.07
CA THR A 261 44.36 2.42 -8.93
C THR A 261 43.29 3.39 -9.37
N LYS A 262 43.06 3.51 -10.68
CA LYS A 262 41.99 4.35 -11.21
C LYS A 262 40.63 3.68 -11.03
N ASP A 263 39.61 4.51 -10.82
CA ASP A 263 38.22 4.08 -10.74
C ASP A 263 37.36 5.13 -11.44
N ASN A 264 37.33 5.04 -12.77
CA ASN A 264 36.63 5.98 -13.64
C ASN A 264 35.39 5.31 -14.23
N THR A 265 34.27 5.40 -13.53
CA THR A 265 33.01 4.73 -13.88
C THR A 265 31.92 5.72 -14.27
N SER A 266 32.24 7.01 -14.41
CA SER A 266 31.34 8.14 -14.67
C SER A 266 30.39 8.54 -13.54
N VAL A 267 30.40 7.79 -12.44
CA VAL A 267 29.55 8.03 -11.25
C VAL A 267 30.07 9.21 -10.43
N GLU A 268 31.37 9.43 -10.53
CA GLU A 268 32.19 10.43 -9.85
C GLU A 268 32.23 11.78 -10.58
N TYR A 269 31.56 11.90 -11.73
CA TYR A 269 31.63 13.11 -12.54
C TYR A 269 30.95 14.29 -11.85
N TYR A 270 31.57 15.45 -12.05
CA TYR A 270 31.17 16.74 -11.49
C TYR A 270 31.09 17.79 -12.61
N ASP A 271 30.53 18.96 -12.31
CA ASP A 271 30.18 20.01 -13.28
C ASP A 271 29.13 19.52 -14.29
N THR A 272 27.95 19.20 -13.77
CA THR A 272 26.82 18.63 -14.50
C THR A 272 25.50 19.23 -14.02
N ILE A 273 24.47 19.20 -14.85
CA ILE A 273 23.11 19.58 -14.45
C ILE A 273 22.51 18.39 -13.68
N PHE A 274 22.14 18.63 -12.43
CA PHE A 274 21.65 17.61 -11.50
C PHE A 274 20.11 17.55 -11.44
N THR A 275 19.43 18.65 -11.78
CA THR A 275 17.96 18.73 -11.79
C THR A 275 17.48 19.69 -12.88
N VAL A 276 16.39 19.33 -13.57
CA VAL A 276 15.71 20.16 -14.57
C VAL A 276 14.21 20.01 -14.39
N MET A 277 13.48 21.11 -14.50
CA MET A 277 12.01 21.14 -14.46
C MET A 277 11.48 22.19 -15.43
N GLU A 278 10.43 21.86 -16.19
CA GLU A 278 9.65 22.85 -16.92
C GLU A 278 8.46 23.31 -16.05
N SER A 279 8.18 24.61 -16.04
CA SER A 279 7.03 25.15 -15.34
C SER A 279 5.73 24.52 -15.85
N PRO A 280 4.90 23.90 -15.00
CA PRO A 280 3.60 23.37 -15.42
C PRO A 280 2.58 24.47 -15.75
N VAL A 281 2.87 25.75 -15.44
CA VAL A 281 1.96 26.88 -15.68
C VAL A 281 2.30 27.64 -16.97
N ARG A 282 3.58 27.68 -17.37
CA ARG A 282 3.98 28.38 -18.60
C ARG A 282 5.03 27.60 -19.38
N GLN A 283 4.63 27.15 -20.57
CA GLN A 283 5.52 26.50 -21.52
C GLN A 283 6.75 27.36 -21.83
N GLY A 284 7.90 26.70 -21.94
CA GLY A 284 9.19 27.33 -22.25
C GLY A 284 9.84 28.04 -21.06
N VAL A 285 9.23 28.03 -19.87
CA VAL A 285 9.92 28.38 -18.63
C VAL A 285 10.57 27.12 -18.07
N ILE A 286 11.89 27.01 -18.18
CA ILE A 286 12.65 25.83 -17.74
C ILE A 286 13.69 26.26 -16.72
N TRP A 287 13.76 25.54 -15.61
CA TRP A 287 14.74 25.72 -14.54
C TRP A 287 15.76 24.60 -14.58
N ALA A 288 17.02 24.94 -14.31
CA ALA A 288 18.12 23.99 -14.22
C ALA A 288 18.97 24.27 -12.99
N GLY A 289 19.37 23.21 -12.28
CA GLY A 289 20.28 23.27 -11.14
C GLY A 289 21.44 22.30 -11.32
N SER A 290 22.66 22.75 -11.05
CA SER A 290 23.88 21.94 -11.19
C SER A 290 24.36 21.35 -9.87
N ASP A 291 25.19 20.31 -9.95
CA ASP A 291 25.88 19.71 -8.80
C ASP A 291 27.00 20.60 -8.22
N ASP A 292 27.42 21.61 -8.99
CA ASP A 292 28.41 22.63 -8.64
C ASP A 292 27.81 23.97 -8.17
N GLY A 293 26.49 24.04 -8.00
CA GLY A 293 25.82 25.09 -7.23
C GLY A 293 25.30 26.27 -8.02
N LEU A 294 25.08 26.11 -9.33
CA LEU A 294 24.44 27.13 -10.16
C LEU A 294 22.96 26.83 -10.38
N VAL A 295 22.14 27.88 -10.38
CA VAL A 295 20.73 27.84 -10.76
C VAL A 295 20.51 28.73 -11.98
N HIS A 296 19.89 28.19 -13.00
CA HIS A 296 19.57 28.91 -14.24
C HIS A 296 18.08 28.81 -14.58
N VAL A 297 17.58 29.83 -15.28
CA VAL A 297 16.22 29.83 -15.83
C VAL A 297 16.22 30.34 -17.27
N THR A 298 15.44 29.70 -18.12
CA THR A 298 15.01 30.24 -19.42
C THR A 298 13.52 30.51 -19.38
N ARG A 299 13.04 31.45 -20.20
CA ARG A 299 11.61 31.80 -20.32
C ARG A 299 11.11 31.74 -21.77
N ASP A 300 11.95 31.26 -22.69
CA ASP A 300 11.70 31.25 -24.12
C ASP A 300 12.07 29.90 -24.77
N GLY A 301 12.01 28.83 -23.98
CA GLY A 301 12.24 27.46 -24.44
C GLY A 301 13.70 27.13 -24.70
N GLY A 302 14.62 27.78 -23.99
CA GLY A 302 16.06 27.52 -24.05
C GLY A 302 16.85 28.43 -24.99
N LYS A 303 16.22 29.45 -25.58
CA LYS A 303 16.94 30.38 -26.47
C LYS A 303 17.87 31.30 -25.68
N ASN A 304 17.40 31.77 -24.53
CA ASN A 304 18.18 32.59 -23.59
C ASN A 304 18.11 32.00 -22.18
N TRP A 305 19.27 31.93 -21.51
CA TRP A 305 19.41 31.43 -20.15
C TRP A 305 20.00 32.52 -19.25
N GLU A 306 19.39 32.70 -18.08
CA GLU A 306 19.84 33.63 -17.05
C GLU A 306 20.37 32.84 -15.85
N ASN A 307 21.58 33.16 -15.37
CA ASN A 307 22.08 32.66 -14.08
C ASN A 307 21.39 33.45 -12.95
N VAL A 308 20.62 32.73 -12.15
CA VAL A 308 19.78 33.26 -11.08
C VAL A 308 20.12 32.62 -9.74
N THR A 309 21.38 32.21 -9.56
CA THR A 309 21.87 31.56 -8.35
C THR A 309 21.64 32.46 -7.12
N PRO A 310 21.05 31.95 -6.01
CA PRO A 310 20.80 32.74 -4.81
C PRO A 310 22.08 33.35 -4.22
N GLN A 311 22.05 34.65 -3.93
CA GLN A 311 23.20 35.32 -3.31
C GLN A 311 23.46 34.79 -1.89
N GLY A 312 24.72 34.50 -1.57
CA GLY A 312 25.13 33.99 -0.25
C GLY A 312 24.93 32.49 -0.06
N MET A 313 24.45 31.77 -1.08
CA MET A 313 24.47 30.31 -1.12
C MET A 313 25.94 29.82 -1.11
N PRO A 314 26.28 28.74 -0.35
CA PRO A 314 27.64 28.21 -0.34
C PRO A 314 28.14 27.82 -1.73
N GLU A 315 29.42 28.07 -1.99
CA GLU A 315 30.06 27.62 -3.22
C GLU A 315 30.15 26.09 -3.26
N TRP A 316 30.00 25.47 -4.45
CA TRP A 316 30.05 24.02 -4.65
C TRP A 316 28.92 23.21 -3.98
N ILE A 317 27.88 23.90 -3.50
CA ILE A 317 26.68 23.23 -3.01
C ILE A 317 25.99 22.49 -4.16
N GLN A 318 25.44 21.30 -3.89
CA GLN A 318 24.70 20.56 -4.90
C GLN A 318 23.24 21.05 -4.93
N ILE A 319 22.74 21.45 -6.10
CA ILE A 319 21.31 21.73 -6.31
C ILE A 319 20.58 20.40 -6.54
N ASN A 320 20.08 19.79 -5.46
CA ASN A 320 19.53 18.44 -5.52
C ASN A 320 18.12 18.38 -6.14
N SER A 321 17.33 19.45 -5.96
CA SER A 321 15.97 19.56 -6.47
C SER A 321 15.56 21.01 -6.73
N ILE A 322 14.80 21.20 -7.81
CA ILE A 322 14.01 22.41 -8.06
C ILE A 322 12.54 22.02 -8.17
N GLU A 323 11.65 22.84 -7.61
CA GLU A 323 10.20 22.76 -7.82
C GLU A 323 9.74 24.02 -8.53
N ALA A 324 9.33 23.92 -9.79
CA ALA A 324 8.65 25.00 -10.48
C ALA A 324 7.19 24.99 -10.07
N SER A 325 6.70 26.10 -9.49
CA SER A 325 5.39 26.12 -8.85
C SER A 325 4.26 25.65 -9.79
N PRO A 326 3.38 24.72 -9.34
CA PRO A 326 2.18 24.33 -10.06
C PRO A 326 1.13 25.44 -10.17
N ASN A 327 1.32 26.55 -9.44
CA ASN A 327 0.34 27.61 -9.27
C ASN A 327 0.78 28.96 -9.88
N ASP A 328 2.08 29.19 -10.06
CA ASP A 328 2.62 30.48 -10.52
C ASP A 328 3.90 30.30 -11.37
N PRO A 329 3.93 30.74 -12.63
CA PRO A 329 5.08 30.51 -13.50
C PRO A 329 6.35 31.26 -13.07
N ALA A 330 6.24 32.27 -12.20
CA ALA A 330 7.39 33.03 -11.69
C ALA A 330 7.99 32.45 -10.40
N THR A 331 7.27 31.53 -9.75
CA THR A 331 7.65 30.97 -8.45
C THR A 331 8.41 29.66 -8.63
N ALA A 332 9.52 29.52 -7.89
CA ALA A 332 10.24 28.25 -7.78
C ALA A 332 10.83 28.08 -6.37
N TYR A 333 11.00 26.82 -5.98
CA TYR A 333 11.66 26.43 -4.74
C TYR A 333 12.89 25.58 -5.06
N VAL A 334 13.96 25.76 -4.29
CA VAL A 334 15.23 25.07 -4.48
C VAL A 334 15.58 24.35 -3.18
N ALA A 335 15.88 23.06 -3.27
CA ALA A 335 16.58 22.32 -2.23
C ALA A 335 18.02 22.08 -2.65
N ALA A 336 18.96 22.57 -1.84
CA ALA A 336 20.38 22.41 -2.04
C ALA A 336 21.00 21.66 -0.85
N THR A 337 22.15 21.02 -1.05
CA THR A 337 22.85 20.28 0.01
C THR A 337 24.37 20.41 -0.10
N ALA A 338 25.01 20.61 1.05
CA ALA A 338 26.45 20.82 1.17
C ALA A 338 27.13 19.74 2.03
N TYR A 339 26.46 18.60 2.28
CA TYR A 339 26.99 17.57 3.19
C TYR A 339 28.34 16.98 2.73
N LYS A 340 28.60 16.97 1.41
CA LYS A 340 29.91 16.57 0.84
C LYS A 340 31.04 17.56 1.14
N LEU A 341 30.71 18.72 1.68
CA LEU A 341 31.62 19.77 2.14
C LEU A 341 31.67 19.87 3.68
N ASP A 342 31.18 18.84 4.38
CA ASP A 342 31.06 18.80 5.85
C ASP A 342 30.11 19.89 6.41
N ASP A 343 29.11 20.28 5.63
CA ASP A 343 28.06 21.23 6.03
C ASP A 343 26.67 20.57 5.99
N PHE A 344 26.14 20.27 7.17
CA PHE A 344 24.87 19.57 7.37
C PHE A 344 23.66 20.50 7.53
N ARG A 345 23.81 21.81 7.27
CA ARG A 345 22.72 22.77 7.41
C ARG A 345 21.64 22.56 6.34
N PRO A 346 20.36 22.85 6.66
CA PRO A 346 19.30 22.89 5.67
C PRO A 346 19.47 24.10 4.74
N TYR A 347 19.19 23.87 3.46
CA TYR A 347 19.23 24.89 2.42
C TYR A 347 18.02 24.75 1.50
N LEU A 348 16.94 25.43 1.90
CA LEU A 348 15.76 25.64 1.07
C LEU A 348 15.63 27.11 0.71
N TYR A 349 15.35 27.40 -0.55
CA TYR A 349 15.15 28.76 -1.04
C TYR A 349 13.86 28.87 -1.83
N LYS A 350 13.24 30.05 -1.80
CA LYS A 350 12.07 30.40 -2.61
C LYS A 350 12.35 31.67 -3.41
N THR A 351 11.90 31.69 -4.66
CA THR A 351 11.74 32.91 -5.48
C THR A 351 10.29 33.05 -5.94
N GLY A 352 9.86 34.28 -6.20
CA GLY A 352 8.56 34.59 -6.82
C GLY A 352 8.68 35.48 -8.06
N ASP A 353 9.89 35.67 -8.58
CA ASP A 353 10.19 36.66 -9.60
C ASP A 353 11.19 36.16 -10.66
N TYR A 354 11.13 34.86 -10.97
CA TYR A 354 12.06 34.17 -11.87
C TYR A 354 13.52 34.22 -11.38
N GLY A 355 13.73 34.15 -10.06
CA GLY A 355 15.06 34.01 -9.46
C GLY A 355 15.84 35.33 -9.33
N LYS A 356 15.19 36.48 -9.55
CA LYS A 356 15.83 37.78 -9.32
C LYS A 356 16.06 38.02 -7.83
N THR A 357 15.14 37.56 -6.99
CA THR A 357 15.28 37.56 -5.54
C THR A 357 14.99 36.19 -4.95
N TRP A 358 15.69 35.87 -3.86
CA TRP A 358 15.56 34.60 -3.15
C TRP A 358 15.44 34.82 -1.64
N ARG A 359 14.62 34.00 -1.00
CA ARG A 359 14.46 33.93 0.45
C ARG A 359 14.83 32.52 0.93
N LYS A 360 15.73 32.42 1.91
CA LYS A 360 15.98 31.15 2.63
C LYS A 360 14.75 30.81 3.48
N ILE A 361 14.24 29.59 3.36
CA ILE A 361 12.96 29.14 3.95
C ILE A 361 13.18 27.87 4.77
N THR A 362 14.01 27.93 5.82
CA THR A 362 14.40 26.75 6.63
C THR A 362 13.98 26.82 8.09
N SER A 363 13.22 27.84 8.48
CA SER A 363 12.75 28.01 9.87
C SER A 363 11.94 26.80 10.32
N GLY A 364 12.30 26.18 11.44
CA GLY A 364 11.65 24.96 11.95
C GLY A 364 12.32 23.64 11.55
N ILE A 365 13.29 23.66 10.62
CA ILE A 365 14.17 22.52 10.33
C ILE A 365 15.47 22.68 11.15
N PRO A 366 15.93 21.64 11.88
CA PRO A 366 17.18 21.70 12.63
C PRO A 366 18.41 22.00 11.74
N GLU A 367 19.36 22.77 12.27
CA GLU A 367 20.61 23.16 11.57
C GLU A 367 21.56 21.98 11.27
N THR A 368 21.27 20.77 11.76
CA THR A 368 22.03 19.55 11.48
C THR A 368 21.31 18.60 10.52
N THR A 369 20.20 19.05 9.93
CA THR A 369 19.33 18.23 9.08
C THR A 369 19.30 18.83 7.68
N PHE A 370 20.25 18.40 6.83
CA PHE A 370 20.31 18.89 5.46
C PHE A 370 19.10 18.41 4.64
N THR A 371 18.69 19.26 3.71
CA THR A 371 17.49 19.08 2.89
C THR A 371 17.86 18.50 1.54
N ARG A 372 17.04 17.58 1.04
CA ARG A 372 17.25 16.91 -0.25
C ARG A 372 16.24 17.35 -1.30
N VAL A 373 14.98 17.52 -0.90
CA VAL A 373 13.89 17.76 -1.83
C VAL A 373 12.83 18.69 -1.23
N VAL A 374 12.22 19.51 -2.07
CA VAL A 374 11.05 20.34 -1.76
C VAL A 374 10.03 20.20 -2.88
N ARG A 375 8.75 20.09 -2.53
CA ARG A 375 7.61 20.05 -3.47
C ARG A 375 6.50 20.98 -2.98
N GLU A 376 5.85 21.68 -3.91
CA GLU A 376 4.63 22.44 -3.64
C GLU A 376 3.42 21.58 -3.98
N ASP A 377 2.41 21.60 -3.12
CA ASP A 377 1.17 20.88 -3.35
C ASP A 377 0.42 21.49 -4.56
N PRO A 378 0.13 20.70 -5.62
CA PRO A 378 -0.56 21.18 -6.82
C PRO A 378 -2.05 21.46 -6.60
N ASN A 379 -2.60 21.06 -5.45
CA ASN A 379 -4.01 21.24 -5.06
C ASN A 379 -4.19 22.26 -3.93
N ARG A 380 -3.11 22.68 -3.25
CA ARG A 380 -3.15 23.69 -2.18
C ARG A 380 -1.93 24.61 -2.22
N ARG A 381 -2.09 25.80 -2.81
CA ARG A 381 -1.05 26.84 -2.85
C ARG A 381 -0.49 27.14 -1.46
N GLY A 382 0.83 27.21 -1.34
CA GLY A 382 1.54 27.50 -0.09
C GLY A 382 1.70 26.32 0.87
N LEU A 383 1.12 25.15 0.56
CA LEU A 383 1.43 23.90 1.24
C LEU A 383 2.67 23.27 0.59
N LEU A 384 3.73 23.08 1.37
CA LEU A 384 4.99 22.53 0.90
C LEU A 384 5.37 21.29 1.71
N TYR A 385 6.06 20.35 1.05
CA TYR A 385 6.66 19.17 1.66
C TYR A 385 8.16 19.18 1.43
N ALA A 386 8.94 18.80 2.44
CA ALA A 386 10.39 18.68 2.33
C ALA A 386 10.87 17.31 2.83
N GLY A 387 11.74 16.70 2.03
CA GLY A 387 12.49 15.50 2.39
C GLY A 387 13.91 15.86 2.82
N THR A 388 14.38 15.24 3.89
CA THR A 388 15.68 15.49 4.52
C THR A 388 16.45 14.20 4.75
N GLU A 389 17.66 14.30 5.27
CA GLU A 389 18.45 13.13 5.65
C GLU A 389 17.80 12.24 6.71
N THR A 390 16.97 12.81 7.58
CA THR A 390 16.44 12.10 8.75
C THR A 390 14.91 12.02 8.77
N GLY A 391 14.23 12.41 7.69
CA GLY A 391 12.78 12.37 7.63
C GLY A 391 12.11 13.48 6.84
N MET A 392 10.81 13.67 7.10
CA MET A 392 9.93 14.57 6.35
C MET A 392 9.44 15.78 7.17
N TYR A 393 9.21 16.89 6.49
CA TYR A 393 8.66 18.12 7.03
C TYR A 393 7.54 18.67 6.13
N VAL A 394 6.62 19.42 6.73
CA VAL A 394 5.54 20.13 6.05
C VAL A 394 5.53 21.61 6.46
N SER A 395 5.17 22.48 5.53
CA SER A 395 4.95 23.91 5.77
C SER A 395 3.58 24.29 5.23
N PHE A 396 2.73 24.88 6.06
CA PHE A 396 1.40 25.40 5.67
C PHE A 396 1.40 26.87 5.23
N ASN A 397 2.57 27.53 5.28
CA ASN A 397 2.74 28.96 5.06
C ASN A 397 3.90 29.25 4.11
N ASP A 398 4.01 28.48 3.03
CA ASP A 398 4.85 28.84 1.89
C ASP A 398 6.35 28.97 2.25
N GLY A 399 6.80 28.07 3.13
CA GLY A 399 8.16 27.90 3.60
C GLY A 399 8.55 28.82 4.76
N GLU A 400 7.63 29.65 5.28
CA GLU A 400 7.94 30.54 6.39
C GLU A 400 8.25 29.79 7.69
N SER A 401 7.59 28.65 7.94
CA SER A 401 7.91 27.74 9.03
C SER A 401 7.57 26.29 8.70
N TRP A 402 8.44 25.37 9.14
CA TRP A 402 8.31 23.94 8.94
C TRP A 402 8.01 23.20 10.25
N GLN A 403 7.26 22.12 10.14
CA GLN A 403 7.01 21.16 11.21
C GLN A 403 7.26 19.74 10.71
N SER A 404 7.60 18.82 11.62
CA SER A 404 7.83 17.42 11.26
C SER A 404 6.54 16.77 10.73
N LEU A 405 6.68 15.98 9.66
CA LEU A 405 5.65 15.10 9.09
C LEU A 405 6.12 13.64 9.16
N GLN A 406 6.73 13.22 10.28
CA GLN A 406 7.34 11.90 10.40
C GLN A 406 6.30 10.77 10.50
N LEU A 407 5.22 10.95 11.27
CA LEU A 407 4.18 9.93 11.50
C LEU A 407 4.78 8.53 11.83
N ASN A 408 4.49 7.52 11.02
CA ASN A 408 5.03 6.16 11.13
C ASN A 408 6.17 5.84 10.14
N LEU A 409 6.66 6.85 9.40
CA LEU A 409 7.84 6.70 8.56
C LEU A 409 9.07 6.45 9.44
N PRO A 410 9.95 5.49 9.11
CA PRO A 410 11.22 5.33 9.82
C PRO A 410 12.14 6.54 9.62
N VAL A 411 13.10 6.74 10.53
CA VAL A 411 14.20 7.68 10.31
C VAL A 411 15.07 7.13 9.18
N VAL A 412 14.99 7.75 8.01
CA VAL A 412 15.66 7.31 6.76
C VAL A 412 15.85 8.53 5.85
N PRO A 413 16.89 8.53 4.97
CA PRO A 413 17.02 9.56 3.95
C PRO A 413 15.83 9.57 3.00
N ILE A 414 15.26 10.76 2.81
CA ILE A 414 14.19 11.02 1.83
C ILE A 414 14.83 11.68 0.62
N THR A 415 15.05 10.89 -0.43
CA THR A 415 15.84 11.29 -1.60
C THR A 415 15.03 12.12 -2.59
N ASP A 416 13.75 11.81 -2.73
CA ASP A 416 12.84 12.51 -3.63
C ASP A 416 11.37 12.35 -3.21
N LEU A 417 10.52 13.25 -3.71
CA LEU A 417 9.08 13.29 -3.45
C LEU A 417 8.31 13.50 -4.76
N ALA A 418 7.14 12.87 -4.88
CA ALA A 418 6.18 13.15 -5.95
C ALA A 418 4.76 13.23 -5.36
N ILE A 419 3.92 14.07 -5.97
CA ILE A 419 2.53 14.27 -5.52
C ILE A 419 1.60 13.88 -6.66
N HIS A 420 0.73 12.91 -6.42
CA HIS A 420 -0.26 12.52 -7.41
C HIS A 420 -1.43 13.50 -7.37
N LYS A 421 -1.60 14.32 -8.42
CA LYS A 421 -2.57 15.43 -8.40
C LYS A 421 -4.02 14.97 -8.27
N ARG A 422 -4.40 13.88 -8.95
CA ARG A 422 -5.78 13.36 -8.98
C ARG A 422 -6.15 12.72 -7.64
N ASP A 423 -5.34 11.77 -7.20
CA ASP A 423 -5.61 10.96 -6.00
C ASP A 423 -5.18 11.69 -4.71
N LYS A 424 -4.37 12.76 -4.82
CA LYS A 424 -3.91 13.58 -3.70
C LYS A 424 -3.10 12.76 -2.70
N ASP A 425 -2.19 11.97 -3.23
CA ASP A 425 -1.22 11.18 -2.45
C ASP A 425 0.17 11.83 -2.52
N LEU A 426 0.93 11.71 -1.43
CA LEU A 426 2.35 12.07 -1.39
C LEU A 426 3.19 10.79 -1.36
N VAL A 427 4.02 10.60 -2.38
CA VAL A 427 4.91 9.45 -2.50
C VAL A 427 6.34 9.88 -2.19
N ALA A 428 6.99 9.14 -1.29
CA ALA A 428 8.38 9.35 -0.89
C ALA A 428 9.27 8.21 -1.39
N ALA A 429 10.35 8.59 -2.10
CA ALA A 429 11.49 7.71 -2.33
C ALA A 429 12.40 7.76 -1.11
N THR A 430 12.79 6.59 -0.61
CA THR A 430 13.69 6.47 0.54
C THR A 430 14.94 5.69 0.18
N GLN A 431 16.00 5.89 0.96
CA GLN A 431 17.22 5.10 0.85
C GLN A 431 17.25 4.02 1.93
N GLY A 432 16.71 2.83 1.61
CA GLY A 432 16.73 1.64 2.48
C GLY A 432 15.39 1.27 3.12
N ARG A 433 14.28 1.92 2.73
CA ARG A 433 12.91 1.62 3.23
C ARG A 433 11.84 1.67 2.13
N SER A 434 12.23 1.44 0.87
CA SER A 434 11.32 1.37 -0.29
C SER A 434 10.54 2.68 -0.55
N PHE A 435 9.45 2.62 -1.32
CA PHE A 435 8.50 3.73 -1.44
C PHE A 435 7.54 3.78 -0.24
N TRP A 436 7.17 4.99 0.16
CA TRP A 436 6.11 5.24 1.12
C TRP A 436 5.06 6.15 0.51
N VAL A 437 3.78 5.80 0.69
CA VAL A 437 2.65 6.61 0.22
C VAL A 437 1.89 7.12 1.44
N LEU A 438 1.85 8.44 1.61
CA LEU A 438 0.90 9.10 2.50
C LEU A 438 -0.36 9.37 1.68
N ASP A 439 -1.39 8.58 1.95
CA ASP A 439 -2.68 8.69 1.29
C ASP A 439 -3.55 9.81 1.88
N ASP A 440 -4.46 10.35 1.06
CA ASP A 440 -5.45 11.36 1.44
C ASP A 440 -4.85 12.65 2.02
N LEU A 441 -4.13 13.41 1.19
CA LEU A 441 -3.63 14.74 1.56
C LEU A 441 -4.75 15.76 1.84
N THR A 442 -6.03 15.44 1.61
CA THR A 442 -7.13 16.36 1.90
C THR A 442 -7.25 16.68 3.39
N VAL A 443 -6.74 15.81 4.26
CA VAL A 443 -6.61 16.07 5.69
C VAL A 443 -5.66 17.25 5.94
N LEU A 444 -4.52 17.31 5.25
CA LEU A 444 -3.57 18.42 5.36
C LEU A 444 -4.12 19.70 4.72
N HIS A 445 -4.87 19.59 3.61
CA HIS A 445 -5.51 20.74 2.95
C HIS A 445 -6.51 21.48 3.85
N GLN A 446 -7.08 20.78 4.83
CA GLN A 446 -8.10 21.27 5.76
C GLN A 446 -7.57 21.48 7.19
N MET A 447 -6.27 21.29 7.43
CA MET A 447 -5.71 21.27 8.80
C MET A 447 -5.90 22.59 9.55
N ALA A 448 -5.74 23.73 8.86
CA ALA A 448 -5.95 25.05 9.46
C ALA A 448 -7.38 25.22 10.01
N ASP A 449 -8.38 24.70 9.29
CA ASP A 449 -9.78 24.73 9.73
C ASP A 449 -9.98 23.80 10.95
N ALA A 450 -9.35 22.62 10.94
CA ALA A 450 -9.41 21.67 12.03
C ALA A 450 -8.76 22.21 13.32
N GLU A 451 -7.61 22.89 13.23
CA GLU A 451 -6.93 23.50 14.38
C GLU A 451 -7.75 24.63 15.01
N SER A 452 -8.55 25.33 14.21
CA SER A 452 -9.46 26.38 14.70
C SER A 452 -10.71 25.83 15.39
N ALA A 453 -10.98 24.52 15.26
CA ALA A 453 -12.18 23.89 15.80
C ALA A 453 -12.10 23.74 17.34
N VAL A 454 -13.20 24.03 18.03
CA VAL A 454 -13.22 24.09 19.50
C VAL A 454 -13.12 22.71 20.16
N ASP A 455 -13.84 21.71 19.63
CA ASP A 455 -13.99 20.39 20.27
C ASP A 455 -13.80 19.21 19.30
N ALA A 456 -14.34 19.31 18.09
CA ALA A 456 -14.27 18.26 17.07
C ALA A 456 -14.36 18.88 15.67
N PHE A 457 -13.78 18.21 14.69
CA PHE A 457 -13.81 18.59 13.28
C PHE A 457 -14.00 17.35 12.42
N LEU A 458 -14.98 17.38 11.51
CA LEU A 458 -15.17 16.33 10.50
C LEU A 458 -14.51 16.83 9.21
N PHE A 459 -13.47 16.14 8.76
CA PHE A 459 -12.84 16.48 7.49
C PHE A 459 -13.79 16.11 6.36
N ARG A 460 -13.87 16.97 5.34
CA ARG A 460 -14.56 16.61 4.10
C ARG A 460 -13.82 15.42 3.49
N PRO A 461 -14.48 14.25 3.31
CA PRO A 461 -13.82 13.08 2.74
C PRO A 461 -13.39 13.33 1.29
N GLU A 462 -12.32 12.67 0.88
CA GLU A 462 -11.92 12.63 -0.51
C GLU A 462 -12.97 11.94 -1.41
N GLU A 463 -12.83 12.14 -2.71
CA GLU A 463 -13.59 11.37 -3.68
C GLU A 463 -13.08 9.92 -3.63
N THR A 464 -13.98 8.95 -3.52
CA THR A 464 -13.62 7.53 -3.47
C THR A 464 -14.10 6.81 -4.72
N TYR A 465 -13.50 5.68 -5.04
CA TYR A 465 -13.93 4.81 -6.14
C TYR A 465 -14.68 3.59 -5.61
N ARG A 466 -15.73 3.19 -6.32
CA ARG A 466 -16.38 1.89 -6.15
C ARG A 466 -15.50 0.82 -6.81
N LEU A 467 -14.82 0.02 -5.99
CA LEU A 467 -13.92 -1.04 -6.43
C LEU A 467 -14.41 -2.42 -5.96
N GLN A 468 -14.19 -3.45 -6.77
CA GLN A 468 -14.37 -4.85 -6.40
C GLN A 468 -13.11 -5.39 -5.72
N ALA A 469 -12.69 -4.76 -4.62
CA ALA A 469 -11.48 -5.12 -3.91
C ALA A 469 -11.76 -6.06 -2.72
N SER A 470 -10.78 -6.89 -2.37
CA SER A 470 -10.85 -7.80 -1.22
C SER A 470 -10.99 -7.03 0.09
N ASP A 471 -11.89 -7.46 0.97
CA ASP A 471 -12.04 -6.85 2.31
C ASP A 471 -10.91 -7.24 3.28
N ASN A 472 -9.97 -8.09 2.85
CA ASN A 472 -8.93 -8.67 3.69
C ASN A 472 -7.71 -7.72 3.80
N SER A 473 -7.91 -6.62 4.51
CA SER A 473 -6.88 -5.56 4.69
C SER A 473 -5.90 -5.79 5.84
N GLU A 474 -6.10 -6.83 6.66
CA GLU A 474 -5.21 -7.18 7.76
C GLU A 474 -4.36 -8.38 7.38
N LEU A 475 -3.11 -8.08 7.03
CA LEU A 475 -2.09 -9.05 6.72
C LEU A 475 -1.38 -9.47 8.02
N PRO A 476 -1.03 -10.76 8.19
CA PRO A 476 -0.26 -11.19 9.34
C PRO A 476 1.11 -10.48 9.36
N PRO A 477 1.74 -10.30 10.55
CA PRO A 477 3.04 -9.64 10.66
C PRO A 477 4.17 -10.26 9.82
N THR A 478 4.03 -11.52 9.42
CA THR A 478 4.98 -12.27 8.58
C THR A 478 4.69 -12.17 7.08
N ALA A 479 3.70 -11.39 6.66
CA ALA A 479 3.36 -11.24 5.26
C ALA A 479 4.44 -10.47 4.51
N THR A 480 4.94 -11.05 3.42
CA THR A 480 5.89 -10.42 2.48
C THR A 480 5.17 -9.58 1.41
N ILE A 481 3.93 -9.16 1.68
CA ILE A 481 3.09 -8.43 0.72
C ILE A 481 2.79 -7.03 1.26
N GLY A 482 2.87 -6.04 0.38
CA GLY A 482 2.55 -4.65 0.65
C GLY A 482 1.07 -4.48 0.98
N LYS A 483 0.78 -3.60 1.93
CA LYS A 483 -0.59 -3.34 2.37
C LYS A 483 -1.31 -2.41 1.39
N ASN A 484 -2.50 -2.80 0.93
CA ASN A 484 -3.39 -1.92 0.17
C ASN A 484 -3.93 -0.77 1.05
N PRO A 485 -4.19 0.42 0.48
CA PRO A 485 -4.98 1.44 1.17
C PRO A 485 -6.38 0.89 1.49
N PRO A 486 -7.06 1.39 2.54
CA PRO A 486 -8.40 0.93 2.88
C PRO A 486 -9.38 1.00 1.70
N ASN A 487 -10.27 0.01 1.61
CA ASN A 487 -11.34 0.01 0.61
C ASN A 487 -12.54 0.85 1.08
N GLY A 488 -13.18 1.50 0.12
CA GLY A 488 -14.37 2.33 0.34
C GLY A 488 -14.05 3.75 0.81
N ALA A 489 -15.04 4.41 1.43
CA ALA A 489 -14.89 5.81 1.86
C ALA A 489 -14.10 5.90 3.17
N VAL A 490 -12.94 6.55 3.12
CA VAL A 490 -12.12 6.87 4.28
C VAL A 490 -12.62 8.18 4.90
N ILE A 491 -13.02 8.12 6.16
CA ILE A 491 -13.53 9.26 6.92
C ILE A 491 -12.53 9.62 8.01
N ASN A 492 -12.02 10.84 7.94
CA ASN A 492 -11.13 11.42 8.94
C ASN A 492 -11.90 12.43 9.80
N TYR A 493 -11.66 12.43 11.10
CA TYR A 493 -12.19 13.44 12.03
C TYR A 493 -11.24 13.64 13.21
N TYR A 494 -11.16 14.89 13.67
CA TYR A 494 -10.37 15.27 14.83
C TYR A 494 -11.26 15.40 16.06
N LEU A 495 -10.80 14.90 17.20
CA LEU A 495 -11.41 15.08 18.50
C LEU A 495 -10.40 15.71 19.45
N LYS A 496 -10.69 16.87 20.02
CA LYS A 496 -9.78 17.52 20.97
C LYS A 496 -9.54 16.68 22.22
N ASN A 497 -10.58 16.02 22.70
CA ASN A 497 -10.54 15.11 23.85
C ASN A 497 -11.36 13.85 23.55
N ARG A 498 -11.03 12.75 24.24
CA ARG A 498 -11.84 11.53 24.23
C ARG A 498 -13.27 11.86 24.71
N PRO A 499 -14.33 11.56 23.94
CA PRO A 499 -15.69 11.90 24.32
C PRO A 499 -16.18 11.02 25.47
N ALA A 500 -16.92 11.61 26.42
CA ALA A 500 -17.50 10.87 27.56
C ALA A 500 -18.69 9.98 27.17
N GLY A 501 -19.33 10.25 26.03
CA GLY A 501 -20.47 9.51 25.51
C GLY A 501 -20.16 8.78 24.20
N SER A 502 -21.17 8.11 23.66
CA SER A 502 -21.04 7.43 22.37
C SER A 502 -20.93 8.41 21.21
N LEU A 503 -20.06 8.07 20.27
CA LEU A 503 -19.89 8.73 18.99
C LEU A 503 -20.55 7.88 17.91
N THR A 504 -21.12 8.52 16.88
CA THR A 504 -21.66 7.81 15.72
C THR A 504 -21.27 8.45 14.40
N LEU A 505 -20.98 7.60 13.41
CA LEU A 505 -20.91 7.97 12.00
C LEU A 505 -22.12 7.39 11.29
N GLU A 506 -22.90 8.24 10.63
CA GLU A 506 -24.07 7.87 9.85
C GLU A 506 -23.84 8.26 8.39
N PHE A 507 -23.95 7.28 7.49
CA PHE A 507 -23.80 7.47 6.05
C PHE A 507 -25.17 7.59 5.42
N LEU A 508 -25.35 8.62 4.58
CA LEU A 508 -26.65 8.96 3.99
C LEU A 508 -26.52 9.08 2.47
N ASP A 509 -27.63 8.78 1.77
CA ASP A 509 -27.72 9.07 0.34
C ASP A 509 -27.93 10.57 0.06
N SER A 510 -28.01 10.92 -1.23
CA SER A 510 -28.22 12.30 -1.68
C SER A 510 -29.55 12.93 -1.21
N SER A 511 -30.53 12.12 -0.82
CA SER A 511 -31.81 12.58 -0.26
C SER A 511 -31.77 12.77 1.26
N GLY A 512 -30.67 12.40 1.92
CA GLY A 512 -30.53 12.42 3.37
C GLY A 512 -31.11 11.19 4.07
N LYS A 513 -31.41 10.11 3.34
CA LYS A 513 -31.86 8.84 3.91
C LYS A 513 -30.65 8.05 4.42
N SER A 514 -30.73 7.56 5.66
CA SER A 514 -29.68 6.74 6.27
C SER A 514 -29.49 5.42 5.51
N ILE A 515 -28.23 5.12 5.18
CA ILE A 515 -27.77 3.88 4.55
C ILE A 515 -27.23 2.93 5.62
N LYS A 516 -26.28 3.39 6.43
CA LYS A 516 -25.59 2.61 7.46
C LYS A 516 -25.11 3.53 8.57
N LYS A 517 -25.18 3.06 9.81
CA LYS A 517 -24.77 3.81 11.00
C LYS A 517 -23.84 2.95 11.86
N PHE A 518 -22.75 3.54 12.28
CA PHE A 518 -21.75 2.92 13.15
C PHE A 518 -21.65 3.68 14.46
N THR A 519 -21.27 2.98 15.54
CA THR A 519 -21.12 3.58 16.87
C THR A 519 -19.80 3.19 17.53
N SER A 520 -19.32 4.04 18.43
CA SER A 520 -18.20 3.72 19.32
C SER A 520 -18.59 2.85 20.52
N LYS A 521 -19.90 2.61 20.78
CA LYS A 521 -20.33 1.74 21.88
C LYS A 521 -19.89 0.29 21.65
N ALA A 522 -19.42 -0.34 22.73
CA ALA A 522 -19.24 -1.79 22.74
C ALA A 522 -20.60 -2.50 22.62
N PRO A 523 -20.69 -3.65 21.93
CA PRO A 523 -21.86 -4.51 21.99
C PRO A 523 -22.16 -4.90 23.44
N GLU A 524 -23.43 -4.96 23.82
CA GLU A 524 -23.82 -5.57 25.09
C GLU A 524 -23.43 -7.06 25.07
N ALA A 525 -22.73 -7.52 26.10
CA ALA A 525 -22.32 -8.92 26.20
C ALA A 525 -23.58 -9.80 26.22
N GLN A 526 -23.74 -10.67 25.23
CA GLN A 526 -24.84 -11.64 25.29
C GLN A 526 -24.59 -12.60 26.46
N PRO A 527 -25.62 -12.95 27.26
CA PRO A 527 -25.46 -13.90 28.35
C PRO A 527 -24.98 -15.24 27.77
N GLN A 528 -23.79 -15.70 28.18
CA GLN A 528 -23.34 -17.05 27.85
C GLN A 528 -24.33 -18.06 28.47
N PRO A 529 -24.84 -19.04 27.70
CA PRO A 529 -25.53 -20.17 28.29
C PRO A 529 -24.53 -20.95 29.14
N SER A 530 -24.84 -21.14 30.42
CA SER A 530 -24.03 -21.94 31.34
C SER A 530 -23.82 -23.36 30.78
N PRO A 531 -22.61 -23.92 30.79
CA PRO A 531 -22.40 -25.30 30.38
C PRO A 531 -23.18 -26.24 31.29
N GLY A 532 -24.15 -26.96 30.73
CA GLY A 532 -24.77 -28.10 31.40
C GLY A 532 -23.71 -29.17 31.64
N ALA A 533 -23.59 -29.60 32.89
CA ALA A 533 -22.70 -30.68 33.30
C ALA A 533 -22.98 -31.97 32.50
N GLY A 534 -22.01 -32.42 31.72
CA GLY A 534 -22.08 -33.73 31.08
C GLY A 534 -21.35 -33.85 29.73
N ALA A 535 -20.02 -33.69 29.72
CA ALA A 535 -19.18 -34.27 28.68
C ALA A 535 -17.78 -34.52 29.23
N GLN A 536 -17.44 -35.80 29.45
CA GLN A 536 -16.08 -36.23 29.77
C GLN A 536 -15.17 -36.04 28.54
N PRO A 537 -13.89 -35.65 28.70
CA PRO A 537 -12.95 -35.60 27.59
C PRO A 537 -12.55 -37.02 27.17
N ALA A 538 -12.56 -37.26 25.85
CA ALA A 538 -12.02 -38.47 25.26
C ALA A 538 -10.48 -38.47 25.36
N THR A 539 -9.94 -39.51 25.96
CA THR A 539 -8.50 -39.80 26.06
C THR A 539 -7.99 -40.41 24.75
N THR A 540 -6.97 -39.82 24.14
CA THR A 540 -6.14 -40.44 23.09
C THR A 540 -4.96 -41.19 23.74
N PRO A 541 -4.63 -42.44 23.33
CA PRO A 541 -3.46 -43.15 23.86
C PRO A 541 -2.16 -42.69 23.18
N GLY A 542 -1.12 -42.52 23.99
CA GLY A 542 0.20 -42.06 23.55
C GLY A 542 1.09 -43.13 22.91
N THR A 543 2.13 -42.64 22.24
CA THR A 543 3.39 -43.35 21.98
C THR A 543 4.53 -42.49 22.55
N GLY A 544 5.41 -43.12 23.33
CA GLY A 544 6.43 -42.44 24.12
C GLY A 544 7.79 -42.32 23.44
N ALA A 545 8.51 -41.26 23.79
CA ALA A 545 9.97 -41.18 23.93
C ALA A 545 10.33 -39.86 24.68
N PRO A 546 11.42 -39.80 25.48
CA PRO A 546 11.64 -38.76 26.47
C PRO A 546 12.17 -37.43 25.87
N PRO A 547 11.91 -36.27 26.51
CA PRO A 547 12.32 -34.97 25.98
C PRO A 547 13.81 -34.68 26.24
N GLN A 548 14.55 -34.38 25.18
CA GLN A 548 15.78 -33.57 25.24
C GLN A 548 15.37 -32.09 25.28
N VAL A 549 15.98 -31.35 26.21
CA VAL A 549 15.79 -29.91 26.43
C VAL A 549 16.59 -29.11 25.40
N PRO A 550 15.98 -28.23 24.59
CA PRO A 550 16.68 -27.15 23.91
C PRO A 550 16.66 -25.86 24.76
N PRO A 551 17.69 -25.01 24.68
CA PRO A 551 17.82 -23.81 25.49
C PRO A 551 16.86 -22.68 25.06
N GLU A 552 16.56 -21.81 26.03
CA GLU A 552 15.73 -20.61 25.99
C GLU A 552 15.76 -19.82 24.67
N GLN A 553 14.59 -19.73 24.01
CA GLN A 553 14.23 -18.59 23.19
C GLN A 553 13.51 -17.55 24.07
N PRO A 554 13.74 -16.24 23.86
CA PRO A 554 13.06 -15.20 24.62
C PRO A 554 11.54 -15.25 24.36
N GLN A 555 10.77 -15.28 25.45
CA GLN A 555 9.32 -15.29 25.45
C GLN A 555 8.75 -14.08 24.69
N ALA A 556 8.05 -14.34 23.60
CA ALA A 556 7.03 -13.44 23.09
C ALA A 556 5.92 -13.30 24.15
N PRO A 557 5.28 -12.12 24.31
CA PRO A 557 4.17 -11.99 25.22
C PRO A 557 3.05 -12.96 24.79
N SER A 558 2.57 -13.74 25.76
CA SER A 558 1.47 -14.69 25.58
C SER A 558 0.19 -13.95 25.20
N GLY A 559 -0.04 -13.79 23.90
CA GLY A 559 -1.37 -13.56 23.37
C GLY A 559 -2.13 -14.88 23.49
N GLU A 560 -3.18 -14.89 24.31
CA GLU A 560 -4.15 -15.98 24.30
C GLU A 560 -4.64 -16.19 22.87
N GLU A 561 -4.38 -17.37 22.33
CA GLU A 561 -4.92 -17.83 21.06
C GLU A 561 -6.43 -17.94 21.21
N VAL A 562 -7.14 -16.87 20.85
CA VAL A 562 -8.59 -16.89 20.74
C VAL A 562 -8.92 -17.68 19.48
N VAL A 563 -9.23 -18.98 19.66
CA VAL A 563 -9.89 -19.77 18.63
C VAL A 563 -11.20 -19.06 18.31
N ALA A 564 -11.25 -18.37 17.17
CA ALA A 564 -12.43 -17.64 16.72
C ALA A 564 -13.61 -18.59 16.60
N VAL A 565 -14.57 -18.47 17.52
CA VAL A 565 -15.87 -19.12 17.41
C VAL A 565 -16.59 -18.48 16.22
N ALA A 566 -16.72 -19.24 15.13
CA ALA A 566 -17.53 -18.85 13.98
C ALA A 566 -18.97 -18.57 14.44
N GLY A 567 -19.37 -17.29 14.50
CA GLY A 567 -20.75 -16.95 14.89
C GLY A 567 -21.09 -15.49 15.15
N ALA A 568 -20.13 -14.60 15.45
CA ALA A 568 -20.41 -13.17 15.59
C ALA A 568 -19.25 -12.33 15.08
N GLU A 569 -19.35 -11.83 13.86
CA GLU A 569 -18.52 -10.68 13.47
C GLU A 569 -18.98 -9.49 14.30
N GLU A 570 -18.08 -8.99 15.15
CA GLU A 570 -18.29 -7.74 15.87
C GLU A 570 -18.41 -6.61 14.83
N GLN A 571 -19.50 -5.83 14.88
CA GLN A 571 -19.63 -4.66 14.02
C GLN A 571 -18.42 -3.75 14.22
N LYS A 572 -17.76 -3.37 13.12
CA LYS A 572 -16.63 -2.43 13.11
C LYS A 572 -17.00 -1.18 13.90
N ARG A 573 -16.29 -0.93 14.99
CA ARG A 573 -16.57 0.20 15.89
C ARG A 573 -15.96 1.49 15.34
N VAL A 574 -16.60 2.61 15.63
CA VAL A 574 -16.03 3.92 15.33
C VAL A 574 -15.00 4.27 16.40
N PRO A 575 -13.75 4.62 16.02
CA PRO A 575 -12.76 5.12 16.97
C PRO A 575 -13.28 6.35 17.74
N ALA A 576 -12.78 6.56 18.95
CA ALA A 576 -13.19 7.70 19.76
C ALA A 576 -12.01 8.16 20.62
N GLU A 577 -10.82 8.17 20.04
CA GLU A 577 -9.60 8.59 20.75
C GLU A 577 -9.38 10.10 20.60
N ALA A 578 -8.63 10.72 21.51
CA ALA A 578 -8.23 12.11 21.33
C ALA A 578 -7.22 12.22 20.16
N GLY A 579 -7.30 13.29 19.38
CA GLY A 579 -6.51 13.50 18.17
C GLY A 579 -7.26 13.12 16.89
N LEU A 580 -6.49 12.85 15.84
CA LEU A 580 -7.01 12.43 14.54
C LEU A 580 -7.48 10.97 14.60
N ASN A 581 -8.69 10.72 14.13
CA ASN A 581 -9.30 9.40 14.02
C ASN A 581 -9.65 9.12 12.56
N ARG A 582 -9.51 7.85 12.15
CA ARG A 582 -9.76 7.37 10.78
C ARG A 582 -10.74 6.21 10.80
N PHE A 583 -11.75 6.23 9.93
CA PHE A 583 -12.74 5.17 9.78
C PHE A 583 -13.04 4.89 8.30
N ALA A 584 -12.81 3.67 7.84
CA ALA A 584 -13.14 3.26 6.48
C ALA A 584 -14.51 2.56 6.44
N TRP A 585 -15.46 3.14 5.69
CA TRP A 585 -16.73 2.51 5.35
C TRP A 585 -16.63 1.76 4.03
N ASP A 586 -16.97 0.47 4.07
CA ASP A 586 -16.99 -0.47 2.94
C ASP A 586 -17.93 -0.12 1.78
N LEU A 587 -18.62 1.04 1.84
CA LEU A 587 -19.61 1.48 0.86
C LEU A 587 -20.79 0.51 0.71
N ARG A 588 -21.05 -0.38 1.68
CA ARG A 588 -22.14 -1.34 1.62
C ARG A 588 -23.34 -0.89 2.43
N TYR A 589 -24.53 -1.25 1.93
CA TYR A 589 -25.75 -1.28 2.73
C TYR A 589 -25.65 -2.35 3.84
N ALA A 590 -26.62 -2.37 4.74
CA ALA A 590 -26.72 -3.43 5.74
C ALA A 590 -26.80 -4.83 5.09
N ASP A 591 -26.16 -5.79 5.74
CA ASP A 591 -26.22 -7.21 5.41
C ASP A 591 -27.64 -7.76 5.59
N ALA A 592 -27.92 -8.90 4.95
CA ALA A 592 -29.12 -9.67 5.25
C ALA A 592 -29.08 -10.19 6.70
N ALA A 593 -30.24 -10.35 7.34
CA ALA A 593 -30.31 -10.85 8.72
C ALA A 593 -29.59 -12.21 8.87
N LYS A 594 -28.88 -12.42 9.97
CA LYS A 594 -28.18 -13.68 10.29
C LYS A 594 -28.93 -14.40 11.42
N PHE A 595 -28.83 -15.73 11.50
CA PHE A 595 -29.28 -16.51 12.65
C PHE A 595 -28.16 -17.43 13.17
N PRO A 596 -28.16 -17.81 14.47
CA PRO A 596 -27.09 -18.63 15.04
C PRO A 596 -26.87 -19.96 14.30
N GLY A 597 -25.61 -20.26 14.00
CA GLY A 597 -25.21 -21.50 13.30
C GLY A 597 -25.54 -21.54 11.81
N ILE A 598 -25.78 -20.39 11.17
CA ILE A 598 -25.95 -20.33 9.71
C ILE A 598 -24.63 -20.68 9.00
N ILE A 599 -24.71 -21.59 8.03
CA ILE A 599 -23.61 -21.97 7.15
C ILE A 599 -24.09 -21.82 5.70
N LEU A 600 -23.45 -20.91 4.98
CA LEU A 600 -23.62 -20.72 3.54
C LEU A 600 -22.35 -21.15 2.81
N TRP A 601 -22.49 -21.62 1.57
CA TRP A 601 -21.38 -22.10 0.74
C TRP A 601 -21.32 -21.37 -0.60
N ALA A 602 -22.47 -21.22 -1.27
CA ALA A 602 -22.52 -20.67 -2.62
C ALA A 602 -22.49 -19.13 -2.67
N GLY A 603 -22.64 -18.45 -1.53
CA GLY A 603 -22.66 -17.01 -1.40
C GLY A 603 -22.64 -16.56 0.06
N ASP A 604 -22.70 -15.24 0.28
CA ASP A 604 -22.70 -14.61 1.59
C ASP A 604 -23.97 -13.78 1.82
N MET A 605 -24.00 -13.03 2.92
CA MET A 605 -25.12 -12.18 3.33
C MET A 605 -24.81 -10.69 3.16
N ARG A 606 -23.73 -10.34 2.47
CA ARG A 606 -23.24 -8.96 2.43
C ARG A 606 -24.20 -8.05 1.69
N GLY A 607 -24.39 -6.86 2.26
CA GLY A 607 -25.17 -5.81 1.62
C GLY A 607 -24.54 -5.38 0.28
N PRO A 608 -25.35 -4.93 -0.70
CA PRO A 608 -24.83 -4.39 -1.94
C PRO A 608 -23.99 -3.14 -1.69
N LEU A 609 -22.98 -2.95 -2.54
CA LEU A 609 -22.28 -1.67 -2.66
C LEU A 609 -23.25 -0.58 -3.11
N VAL A 610 -23.04 0.63 -2.62
CA VAL A 610 -23.73 1.83 -3.14
C VAL A 610 -23.40 2.03 -4.62
N THR A 611 -24.28 2.71 -5.35
CA THR A 611 -24.03 3.10 -6.75
C THR A 611 -23.13 4.34 -6.81
N PRO A 612 -22.38 4.58 -7.89
CA PRO A 612 -21.70 5.86 -8.08
C PRO A 612 -22.64 7.05 -7.94
N GLY A 613 -22.22 8.10 -7.23
CA GLY A 613 -23.05 9.27 -6.92
C GLY A 613 -22.57 10.04 -5.68
N THR A 614 -23.38 11.01 -5.26
CA THR A 614 -23.10 11.85 -4.09
C THR A 614 -23.69 11.27 -2.81
N TYR A 615 -22.90 11.24 -1.75
CA TYR A 615 -23.27 10.74 -0.42
C TYR A 615 -22.86 11.74 0.66
N GLN A 616 -23.41 11.54 1.85
CA GLN A 616 -23.10 12.35 3.03
C GLN A 616 -22.61 11.46 4.17
N VAL A 617 -21.67 11.96 4.96
CA VAL A 617 -21.30 11.40 6.26
C VAL A 617 -21.68 12.38 7.35
N ARG A 618 -22.33 11.88 8.40
CA ARG A 618 -22.73 12.66 9.57
C ARG A 618 -22.04 12.13 10.81
N LEU A 619 -21.19 12.96 11.41
CA LEU A 619 -20.58 12.72 12.71
C LEU A 619 -21.47 13.31 13.81
N THR A 620 -21.85 12.49 14.78
CA THR A 620 -22.51 12.93 16.02
C THR A 620 -21.64 12.63 17.22
N VAL A 621 -21.25 13.66 17.97
CA VAL A 621 -20.40 13.55 19.17
C VAL A 621 -20.79 14.62 20.19
N ALA A 622 -20.98 14.23 21.45
CA ALA A 622 -21.34 15.14 22.55
C ALA A 622 -22.50 16.11 22.23
N GLY A 623 -23.51 15.65 21.49
CA GLY A 623 -24.68 16.46 21.08
C GLY A 623 -24.43 17.40 19.90
N LYS A 624 -23.21 17.48 19.37
CA LYS A 624 -22.88 18.19 18.13
C LYS A 624 -23.05 17.29 16.92
N ILE A 625 -23.54 17.85 15.83
CA ILE A 625 -23.73 17.18 14.55
C ILE A 625 -22.94 17.93 13.49
N MET A 626 -22.06 17.23 12.79
CA MET A 626 -21.31 17.72 11.64
C MET A 626 -21.64 16.82 10.45
N THR A 627 -21.85 17.39 9.27
CA THR A 627 -22.19 16.64 8.07
C THR A 627 -21.33 17.13 6.91
N GLU A 628 -20.70 16.21 6.20
CA GLU A 628 -19.89 16.50 5.02
C GLU A 628 -20.33 15.64 3.84
N SER A 629 -20.17 16.17 2.63
CA SER A 629 -20.53 15.51 1.37
C SER A 629 -19.30 15.00 0.64
N PHE A 630 -19.40 13.81 0.05
CA PHE A 630 -18.36 13.20 -0.76
C PHE A 630 -18.94 12.46 -1.97
N GLU A 631 -18.10 12.17 -2.97
CA GLU A 631 -18.49 11.50 -4.20
C GLU A 631 -17.93 10.07 -4.23
N VAL A 632 -18.77 9.12 -4.63
CA VAL A 632 -18.36 7.77 -5.01
C VAL A 632 -18.33 7.70 -6.53
N LYS A 633 -17.15 7.58 -7.13
CA LYS A 633 -16.93 7.45 -8.58
C LYS A 633 -16.95 5.99 -9.01
N LYS A 634 -17.31 5.74 -10.27
CA LYS A 634 -17.13 4.40 -10.86
C LYS A 634 -15.63 4.14 -11.09
N ASP A 635 -15.22 2.88 -11.05
CA ASP A 635 -13.91 2.50 -11.58
C ASP A 635 -13.81 2.97 -13.06
N PRO A 636 -12.83 3.84 -13.41
CA PRO A 636 -12.69 4.36 -14.76
C PRO A 636 -12.40 3.27 -15.81
N ARG A 637 -11.90 2.10 -15.38
CA ARG A 637 -11.63 0.95 -16.27
C ARG A 637 -12.89 0.20 -16.68
N VAL A 638 -14.00 0.35 -15.95
CA VAL A 638 -15.24 -0.39 -16.26
C VAL A 638 -16.15 0.39 -17.22
N PRO A 639 -16.74 -0.27 -18.24
CA PRO A 639 -17.61 0.39 -19.22
C PRO A 639 -19.05 0.58 -18.73
N ALA A 640 -19.40 0.10 -17.52
CA ALA A 640 -20.76 0.13 -17.00
C ALA A 640 -21.37 1.54 -16.95
N THR A 641 -22.65 1.62 -17.30
CA THR A 641 -23.45 2.86 -17.29
C THR A 641 -24.16 3.05 -15.96
N PRO A 642 -24.61 4.27 -15.61
CA PRO A 642 -25.46 4.50 -14.43
C PRO A 642 -26.69 3.59 -14.35
N ALA A 643 -27.29 3.25 -15.51
CA ALA A 643 -28.44 2.34 -15.57
C ALA A 643 -28.06 0.89 -15.23
N ASP A 644 -26.84 0.47 -15.54
CA ASP A 644 -26.33 -0.86 -15.20
C ASP A 644 -26.14 -0.99 -13.68
N PHE A 645 -25.51 0.03 -13.06
CA PHE A 645 -25.37 0.11 -11.60
C PHE A 645 -26.74 0.10 -10.90
N ALA A 646 -27.70 0.88 -11.40
CA ALA A 646 -29.05 0.93 -10.83
C ALA A 646 -29.75 -0.44 -10.88
N ARG A 647 -29.70 -1.13 -12.04
CA ARG A 647 -30.27 -2.48 -12.19
C ARG A 647 -29.59 -3.51 -11.29
N GLN A 648 -28.26 -3.44 -11.19
CA GLN A 648 -27.49 -4.31 -10.30
C GLN A 648 -27.90 -4.11 -8.85
N PHE A 649 -27.90 -2.85 -8.40
CA PHE A 649 -28.27 -2.47 -7.04
C PHE A 649 -29.70 -2.90 -6.70
N GLU A 650 -30.66 -2.65 -7.58
CA GLU A 650 -32.06 -3.01 -7.37
C GLU A 650 -32.23 -4.52 -7.15
N LEU A 651 -31.62 -5.34 -7.99
CA LEU A 651 -31.70 -6.80 -7.87
C LEU A 651 -31.00 -7.30 -6.59
N LEU A 652 -29.84 -6.75 -6.25
CA LEU A 652 -29.13 -7.14 -5.02
C LEU A 652 -29.91 -6.77 -3.75
N ILE A 653 -30.56 -5.60 -3.72
CA ILE A 653 -31.43 -5.21 -2.61
C ILE A 653 -32.60 -6.18 -2.48
N LYS A 654 -33.26 -6.54 -3.60
CA LYS A 654 -34.34 -7.53 -3.61
C LYS A 654 -33.89 -8.89 -3.07
N ILE A 655 -32.69 -9.35 -3.47
CA ILE A 655 -32.09 -10.60 -2.97
C ILE A 655 -31.83 -10.51 -1.46
N ARG A 656 -31.18 -9.45 -0.99
CA ARG A 656 -30.89 -9.21 0.43
C ARG A 656 -32.17 -9.22 1.29
N ASP A 657 -33.20 -8.51 0.83
CA ASP A 657 -34.46 -8.41 1.57
C ASP A 657 -35.18 -9.76 1.65
N LYS A 658 -35.19 -10.52 0.56
CA LYS A 658 -35.76 -11.86 0.56
C LYS A 658 -34.96 -12.84 1.43
N LEU A 659 -33.63 -12.71 1.48
CA LEU A 659 -32.79 -13.48 2.42
C LEU A 659 -33.13 -13.13 3.86
N THR A 660 -33.29 -11.84 4.18
CA THR A 660 -33.68 -11.37 5.51
C THR A 660 -35.03 -11.93 5.93
N GLU A 661 -36.03 -11.85 5.07
CA GLU A 661 -37.36 -12.43 5.31
C GLU A 661 -37.26 -13.95 5.55
N THR A 662 -36.47 -14.66 4.75
CA THR A 662 -36.25 -16.10 4.88
C THR A 662 -35.59 -16.45 6.23
N HIS A 663 -34.56 -15.69 6.62
CA HIS A 663 -33.81 -15.93 7.86
C HIS A 663 -34.63 -15.56 9.10
N ASN A 664 -35.46 -14.52 9.02
CA ASN A 664 -36.42 -14.18 10.08
C ASN A 664 -37.49 -15.27 10.23
N ALA A 665 -37.97 -15.85 9.13
CA ALA A 665 -38.90 -16.98 9.16
C ALA A 665 -38.28 -18.21 9.83
N ILE A 666 -37.02 -18.55 9.52
CA ILE A 666 -36.29 -19.65 10.18
C ILE A 666 -36.11 -19.36 11.68
N THR A 667 -35.76 -18.13 12.04
CA THR A 667 -35.62 -17.72 13.45
C THR A 667 -36.93 -17.90 14.19
N ARG A 668 -38.05 -17.45 13.62
CA ARG A 668 -39.40 -17.64 14.18
C ARG A 668 -39.77 -19.12 14.32
N ILE A 669 -39.43 -19.96 13.33
CA ILE A 669 -39.62 -21.41 13.42
C ILE A 669 -38.89 -21.98 14.64
N ARG A 670 -37.60 -21.64 14.81
CA ARG A 670 -36.77 -22.13 15.91
C ARG A 670 -37.26 -21.65 17.27
N GLU A 671 -37.68 -20.39 17.39
CA GLU A 671 -38.26 -19.85 18.62
C GLU A 671 -39.55 -20.57 19.03
N VAL A 672 -40.46 -20.81 18.08
CA VAL A 672 -41.72 -21.52 18.35
C VAL A 672 -41.44 -22.96 18.75
N ARG A 673 -40.59 -23.67 17.99
CA ARG A 673 -40.20 -25.06 18.31
C ARG A 673 -39.56 -25.18 19.69
N GLY A 674 -38.65 -24.26 20.03
CA GLY A 674 -38.01 -24.22 21.36
C GLY A 674 -39.04 -24.07 22.49
N GLN A 675 -39.99 -23.15 22.36
CA GLN A 675 -41.07 -22.98 23.33
C GLN A 675 -41.96 -24.23 23.45
N VAL A 676 -42.32 -24.85 22.31
CA VAL A 676 -43.11 -26.09 22.27
C VAL A 676 -42.37 -27.23 22.95
N ASP A 677 -41.09 -27.42 22.64
CA ASP A 677 -40.26 -28.49 23.22
C ASP A 677 -40.11 -28.32 24.73
N ASP A 678 -39.87 -27.11 25.21
CA ASP A 678 -39.75 -26.84 26.64
C ASP A 678 -41.07 -26.96 27.39
N LEU A 679 -42.19 -26.68 26.73
CA LEU A 679 -43.52 -26.96 27.26
C LEU A 679 -43.74 -28.46 27.37
N VAL A 680 -43.51 -29.21 26.29
CA VAL A 680 -43.63 -30.68 26.28
C VAL A 680 -42.77 -31.34 27.35
N LYS A 681 -41.51 -30.92 27.51
CA LYS A 681 -40.61 -31.44 28.57
C LYS A 681 -41.19 -31.28 29.98
N ARG A 682 -41.93 -30.19 30.23
CA ARG A 682 -42.53 -29.90 31.54
C ARG A 682 -43.82 -30.65 31.81
N VAL A 683 -44.58 -31.00 30.77
CA VAL A 683 -45.95 -31.54 30.93
C VAL A 683 -46.07 -33.01 30.56
N LYS A 684 -45.09 -33.60 29.86
CA LYS A 684 -45.15 -34.98 29.35
C LYS A 684 -45.48 -36.03 30.42
N ASP A 685 -45.10 -35.81 31.68
CA ASP A 685 -45.29 -36.75 32.79
C ASP A 685 -46.61 -36.53 33.57
N GLN A 686 -47.45 -35.59 33.13
CA GLN A 686 -48.77 -35.32 33.73
C GLN A 686 -49.86 -36.28 33.19
N THR A 687 -50.89 -36.52 33.99
CA THR A 687 -51.89 -37.60 33.79
C THR A 687 -52.79 -37.44 32.56
N ASP A 688 -52.75 -36.31 31.84
CA ASP A 688 -53.56 -36.02 30.64
C ASP A 688 -52.75 -35.35 29.49
N SER A 689 -51.42 -35.55 29.46
CA SER A 689 -50.51 -34.85 28.54
C SER A 689 -50.50 -35.39 27.10
N ARG A 690 -51.11 -36.55 26.83
CA ARG A 690 -50.97 -37.26 25.55
C ARG A 690 -51.43 -36.45 24.35
N ALA A 691 -52.54 -35.71 24.48
CA ALA A 691 -53.09 -34.89 23.40
C ALA A 691 -52.19 -33.71 23.05
N ILE A 692 -51.63 -33.02 24.04
CA ILE A 692 -50.75 -31.87 23.81
C ILE A 692 -49.38 -32.30 23.29
N VAL A 693 -48.85 -33.43 23.74
CA VAL A 693 -47.60 -34.01 23.21
C VAL A 693 -47.75 -34.39 21.74
N GLU A 694 -48.89 -34.98 21.35
CA GLU A 694 -49.15 -35.32 19.95
C GLU A 694 -49.34 -34.07 19.08
N ALA A 695 -50.05 -33.05 19.58
CA ALA A 695 -50.18 -31.76 18.89
C ALA A 695 -48.82 -31.07 18.69
N ALA A 696 -47.95 -31.10 19.71
CA ALA A 696 -46.57 -30.62 19.60
C ALA A 696 -45.77 -31.39 18.53
N ARG A 697 -45.87 -32.72 18.52
CA ARG A 697 -45.19 -33.57 17.54
C ARG A 697 -45.59 -33.20 16.10
N ILE A 698 -46.89 -33.02 15.85
CA ILE A 698 -47.43 -32.64 14.54
C ILE A 698 -46.94 -31.23 14.16
N LEU A 699 -47.05 -30.26 15.06
CA LEU A 699 -46.60 -28.89 14.84
C LEU A 699 -45.10 -28.83 14.51
N ASN A 700 -44.28 -29.46 15.35
CA ASN A 700 -42.82 -29.51 15.15
C ASN A 700 -42.44 -30.19 13.83
N ALA A 701 -43.12 -31.28 13.45
CA ALA A 701 -42.85 -31.94 12.18
C ALA A 701 -43.15 -31.02 10.98
N LYS A 702 -44.27 -30.29 11.02
CA LYS A 702 -44.63 -29.33 9.95
C LYS A 702 -43.68 -28.14 9.88
N LEU A 703 -43.30 -27.59 11.03
CA LEU A 703 -42.32 -26.49 11.13
C LEU A 703 -40.93 -26.93 10.64
N THR A 704 -40.49 -28.14 11.02
CA THR A 704 -39.21 -28.71 10.57
C THR A 704 -39.18 -28.89 9.06
N ALA A 705 -40.27 -29.39 8.47
CA ALA A 705 -40.34 -29.56 7.02
C ALA A 705 -40.22 -28.24 6.24
N VAL A 706 -40.72 -27.12 6.80
CA VAL A 706 -40.52 -25.79 6.20
C VAL A 706 -39.08 -25.33 6.37
N GLU A 707 -38.51 -25.46 7.58
CA GLU A 707 -37.13 -25.08 7.86
C GLU A 707 -36.13 -25.82 6.95
N GLU A 708 -36.30 -27.12 6.75
CA GLU A 708 -35.42 -27.96 5.94
C GLU A 708 -35.46 -27.65 4.43
N GLU A 709 -36.53 -27.01 3.94
CA GLU A 709 -36.59 -26.51 2.57
C GLU A 709 -35.96 -25.12 2.43
N LEU A 710 -36.09 -24.28 3.46
CA LEU A 710 -35.48 -22.94 3.49
C LEU A 710 -33.98 -23.00 3.77
N TYR A 711 -33.53 -23.88 4.67
CA TYR A 711 -32.14 -24.00 5.15
C TYR A 711 -31.70 -25.46 5.37
N GLN A 712 -30.43 -25.74 5.12
CA GLN A 712 -29.85 -27.06 5.35
C GLN A 712 -29.48 -27.25 6.84
N THR A 713 -30.40 -27.83 7.61
CA THR A 713 -30.27 -28.01 9.07
C THR A 713 -29.18 -29.00 9.50
N LYS A 714 -28.64 -29.82 8.58
CA LYS A 714 -27.57 -30.79 8.86
C LYS A 714 -26.17 -30.19 8.88
N ASN A 715 -25.98 -28.97 8.38
CA ASN A 715 -24.66 -28.34 8.33
C ASN A 715 -24.10 -28.11 9.74
N ARG A 716 -22.85 -28.53 9.95
CA ARG A 716 -22.04 -28.31 11.15
C ARG A 716 -20.66 -27.74 10.81
N SER A 717 -20.22 -27.87 9.55
CA SER A 717 -18.97 -27.34 9.00
C SER A 717 -19.20 -26.63 7.67
N SER A 718 -18.30 -25.72 7.28
CA SER A 718 -18.37 -24.92 6.04
C SER A 718 -18.39 -25.75 4.75
N GLN A 719 -17.88 -26.98 4.79
CA GLN A 719 -17.82 -27.91 3.65
C GLN A 719 -18.94 -28.95 3.63
N ASP A 720 -19.79 -29.02 4.67
CA ASP A 720 -20.94 -29.94 4.70
C ASP A 720 -21.95 -29.79 3.55
N PRO A 721 -22.11 -28.60 2.93
CA PRO A 721 -22.90 -28.44 1.72
C PRO A 721 -22.50 -29.34 0.53
N LEU A 722 -21.31 -29.96 0.56
CA LEU A 722 -20.92 -31.01 -0.39
C LEU A 722 -21.60 -32.36 -0.10
N ASN A 723 -21.90 -32.65 1.18
CA ASN A 723 -22.57 -33.87 1.62
C ASN A 723 -24.10 -33.71 1.63
N PHE A 724 -24.60 -32.49 1.90
CA PHE A 724 -26.01 -32.20 2.03
C PHE A 724 -26.41 -31.07 1.08
N PRO A 725 -27.33 -31.29 0.13
CA PRO A 725 -27.69 -30.28 -0.87
C PRO A 725 -28.08 -28.94 -0.26
N ILE A 726 -27.56 -27.86 -0.86
CA ILE A 726 -27.93 -26.50 -0.48
C ILE A 726 -29.44 -26.24 -0.67
N ARG A 727 -29.99 -25.42 0.21
CA ARG A 727 -31.42 -25.08 0.27
C ARG A 727 -31.69 -23.67 -0.22
N LEU A 728 -32.96 -23.27 -0.22
CA LEU A 728 -33.43 -22.07 -0.92
C LEU A 728 -32.68 -20.80 -0.51
N ASN A 729 -32.34 -20.62 0.77
CA ASN A 729 -31.59 -19.45 1.21
C ASN A 729 -30.18 -19.39 0.60
N ASN A 730 -29.46 -20.51 0.56
CA ASN A 730 -28.10 -20.60 0.04
C ASN A 730 -28.09 -20.52 -1.50
N LYS A 731 -29.12 -21.07 -2.17
CA LYS A 731 -29.34 -20.88 -3.61
C LYS A 731 -29.59 -19.41 -3.96
N LEU A 732 -30.41 -18.71 -3.18
CA LEU A 732 -30.67 -17.28 -3.37
C LEU A 732 -29.41 -16.44 -3.10
N ALA A 733 -28.64 -16.75 -2.06
CA ALA A 733 -27.34 -16.12 -1.79
C ALA A 733 -26.33 -16.34 -2.92
N ALA A 734 -26.36 -17.49 -3.60
CA ALA A 734 -25.53 -17.75 -4.78
C ALA A 734 -25.79 -16.76 -5.92
N ILE A 735 -27.05 -16.34 -6.10
CA ILE A 735 -27.43 -15.35 -7.12
C ILE A 735 -26.81 -14.00 -6.80
N ALA A 736 -26.78 -13.59 -5.52
CA ALA A 736 -26.13 -12.35 -5.10
C ALA A 736 -24.64 -12.34 -5.51
N ARG A 737 -23.93 -13.46 -5.32
CA ARG A 737 -22.52 -13.61 -5.73
C ARG A 737 -22.34 -13.45 -7.23
N VAL A 738 -23.23 -14.04 -8.05
CA VAL A 738 -23.21 -13.88 -9.51
C VAL A 738 -23.45 -12.43 -9.90
N VAL A 739 -24.49 -11.80 -9.34
CA VAL A 739 -24.86 -10.41 -9.66
C VAL A 739 -23.76 -9.43 -9.22
N ASN A 740 -23.09 -9.67 -8.09
CA ASN A 740 -22.04 -8.80 -7.54
C ASN A 740 -20.62 -9.11 -8.08
N SER A 741 -20.47 -10.02 -9.03
CA SER A 741 -19.16 -10.48 -9.52
C SER A 741 -18.34 -9.45 -10.31
N ALA A 742 -19.00 -8.44 -10.87
CA ALA A 742 -18.37 -7.33 -11.57
C ALA A 742 -19.31 -6.13 -11.57
N ASP A 743 -18.79 -4.95 -11.90
CA ASP A 743 -19.60 -3.76 -12.13
C ASP A 743 -20.23 -3.84 -13.52
N ALA A 744 -21.42 -4.43 -13.60
CA ALA A 744 -22.16 -4.67 -14.83
C ALA A 744 -23.66 -4.84 -14.57
N ALA A 745 -24.46 -4.75 -15.62
CA ALA A 745 -25.88 -5.09 -15.53
C ALA A 745 -26.07 -6.58 -15.19
N PRO A 746 -27.05 -6.95 -14.36
CA PRO A 746 -27.36 -8.36 -14.13
C PRO A 746 -27.75 -9.05 -15.43
N THR A 747 -27.33 -10.30 -15.59
CA THR A 747 -27.71 -11.12 -16.73
C THR A 747 -29.21 -11.42 -16.72
N ALA A 748 -29.80 -11.65 -17.89
CA ALA A 748 -31.22 -12.04 -17.98
C ALA A 748 -31.51 -13.30 -17.14
N GLN A 749 -30.59 -14.25 -17.12
CA GLN A 749 -30.67 -15.48 -16.34
C GLN A 749 -30.67 -15.21 -14.82
N SER A 750 -29.98 -14.17 -14.36
CA SER A 750 -30.00 -13.79 -12.94
C SER A 750 -31.42 -13.43 -12.48
N TYR A 751 -32.19 -12.73 -13.32
CA TYR A 751 -33.61 -12.43 -13.04
C TYR A 751 -34.48 -13.68 -13.06
N VAL A 752 -34.32 -14.54 -14.08
CA VAL A 752 -35.12 -15.78 -14.18
C VAL A 752 -34.93 -16.67 -12.95
N VAL A 753 -33.68 -16.91 -12.56
CA VAL A 753 -33.37 -17.75 -11.39
C VAL A 753 -33.81 -17.06 -10.10
N TYR A 754 -33.69 -15.74 -9.99
CA TYR A 754 -34.20 -14.99 -8.84
C TYR A 754 -35.71 -15.20 -8.67
N GLU A 755 -36.51 -14.99 -9.71
CA GLU A 755 -37.96 -15.17 -9.66
C GLU A 755 -38.36 -16.61 -9.31
N GLU A 756 -37.64 -17.60 -9.84
CA GLU A 756 -37.86 -19.02 -9.50
C GLU A 756 -37.59 -19.30 -8.01
N GLN A 757 -36.42 -18.90 -7.50
CA GLN A 757 -36.07 -19.14 -6.09
C GLN A 757 -36.99 -18.37 -5.13
N VAL A 758 -37.35 -17.13 -5.46
CA VAL A 758 -38.28 -16.31 -4.67
C VAL A 758 -39.67 -16.93 -4.67
N GLY A 759 -40.15 -17.45 -5.80
CA GLY A 759 -41.42 -18.18 -5.89
C GLY A 759 -41.45 -19.38 -4.95
N LEU A 760 -40.38 -20.18 -4.92
CA LEU A 760 -40.25 -21.32 -4.02
C LEU A 760 -40.18 -20.91 -2.54
N ILE A 761 -39.45 -19.83 -2.22
CA ILE A 761 -39.40 -19.28 -0.86
C ILE A 761 -40.78 -18.80 -0.43
N ASN A 762 -41.47 -18.01 -1.26
CA ASN A 762 -42.80 -17.49 -0.96
C ASN A 762 -43.81 -18.62 -0.69
N ALA A 763 -43.72 -19.74 -1.41
CA ALA A 763 -44.55 -20.92 -1.15
C ALA A 763 -44.30 -21.52 0.25
N GLN A 764 -43.03 -21.57 0.69
CA GLN A 764 -42.70 -22.05 2.04
C GLN A 764 -43.10 -21.04 3.13
N LEU A 765 -42.96 -19.74 2.88
CA LEU A 765 -43.43 -18.69 3.81
C LEU A 765 -44.96 -18.72 3.96
N GLN A 766 -45.70 -18.92 2.88
CA GLN A 766 -47.15 -19.10 2.95
C GLN A 766 -47.53 -20.37 3.73
N ARG A 767 -46.80 -21.47 3.51
CA ARG A 767 -46.98 -22.71 4.29
C ARG A 767 -46.69 -22.50 5.77
N LEU A 768 -45.68 -21.71 6.11
CA LEU A 768 -45.38 -21.34 7.49
C LEU A 768 -46.57 -20.61 8.13
N GLU A 769 -47.13 -19.60 7.46
CA GLU A 769 -48.28 -18.84 7.99
C GLU A 769 -49.53 -19.72 8.16
N GLN A 770 -49.75 -20.70 7.27
CA GLN A 770 -50.79 -21.70 7.45
C GLN A 770 -50.55 -22.56 8.70
N VAL A 771 -49.31 -23.01 8.92
CA VAL A 771 -48.94 -23.80 10.11
C VAL A 771 -49.11 -23.00 11.40
N MET A 772 -48.77 -21.71 11.36
CA MET A 772 -48.94 -20.79 12.48
C MET A 772 -50.42 -20.51 12.79
N SER A 773 -51.25 -20.34 11.75
CA SER A 773 -52.68 -20.02 11.92
C SER A 773 -53.53 -21.22 12.32
N ASN A 774 -53.12 -22.44 11.93
CA ASN A 774 -53.91 -23.65 12.16
C ASN A 774 -53.33 -24.47 13.31
N GLU A 775 -52.16 -25.09 13.11
CA GLU A 775 -51.58 -26.03 14.08
C GLU A 775 -51.09 -25.35 15.35
N LEU A 776 -50.41 -24.21 15.26
CA LEU A 776 -49.99 -23.49 16.46
C LEU A 776 -51.20 -22.92 17.22
N ALA A 777 -52.22 -22.42 16.51
CA ALA A 777 -53.46 -21.99 17.15
C ALA A 777 -54.19 -23.15 17.85
N ALA A 778 -54.24 -24.33 17.23
CA ALA A 778 -54.80 -25.54 17.84
C ALA A 778 -53.99 -25.99 19.06
N PHE A 779 -52.66 -26.00 18.96
CA PHE A 779 -51.77 -26.30 20.07
C PHE A 779 -51.99 -25.32 21.25
N ASN A 780 -52.08 -24.02 20.97
CA ASN A 780 -52.32 -23.00 21.99
C ASN A 780 -53.73 -23.08 22.61
N ARG A 781 -54.76 -23.54 21.88
CA ARG A 781 -56.07 -23.83 22.48
C ARG A 781 -55.98 -24.99 23.46
N LEU A 782 -55.37 -26.10 23.06
CA LEU A 782 -55.15 -27.27 23.93
C LEU A 782 -54.31 -26.90 25.17
N ALA A 783 -53.27 -26.10 25.00
CA ALA A 783 -52.46 -25.62 26.13
C ALA A 783 -53.31 -24.85 27.15
N ARG A 784 -54.19 -23.95 26.70
CA ARG A 784 -55.09 -23.19 27.58
C ARG A 784 -56.13 -24.08 28.27
N GLU A 785 -56.72 -25.04 27.55
CA GLU A 785 -57.67 -26.01 28.12
C GLU A 785 -57.04 -26.84 29.25
N GLN A 786 -55.73 -27.05 29.18
CA GLN A 786 -54.96 -27.77 30.19
C GLN A 786 -54.28 -26.85 31.24
N ASN A 787 -54.61 -25.56 31.29
CA ASN A 787 -53.99 -24.55 32.17
C ASN A 787 -52.46 -24.42 32.02
N ILE A 788 -51.94 -24.68 30.82
CA ILE A 788 -50.52 -24.54 30.47
C ILE A 788 -50.31 -23.20 29.74
N PRO A 789 -49.21 -22.46 30.01
CA PRO A 789 -48.90 -21.24 29.28
C PRO A 789 -48.83 -21.46 27.76
N ALA A 790 -49.53 -20.63 26.99
CA ALA A 790 -49.49 -20.68 25.54
C ALA A 790 -48.13 -20.22 24.99
N VAL A 791 -47.74 -20.75 23.82
CA VAL A 791 -46.57 -20.30 23.07
C VAL A 791 -46.82 -18.89 22.58
N ILE A 792 -45.88 -17.99 22.87
CA ILE A 792 -45.96 -16.58 22.50
C ILE A 792 -45.32 -16.40 21.13
N ILE A 793 -46.09 -15.84 20.20
CA ILE A 793 -45.57 -15.35 18.93
C ILE A 793 -45.21 -13.88 19.17
N LYS A 794 -43.92 -13.55 19.14
CA LYS A 794 -43.54 -12.14 19.03
C LYS A 794 -44.02 -11.64 17.66
N PRO A 795 -44.72 -10.50 17.58
CA PRO A 795 -44.99 -9.91 16.28
C PRO A 795 -43.66 -9.67 15.57
N SER A 796 -43.61 -9.99 14.28
CA SER A 796 -42.44 -9.71 13.43
C SER A 796 -42.09 -8.23 13.62
N ALA A 797 -40.85 -7.93 14.01
CA ALA A 797 -40.39 -6.55 14.00
C ALA A 797 -40.49 -6.03 12.55
N PRO A 798 -41.03 -4.80 12.34
CA PRO A 798 -41.21 -4.24 11.01
C PRO A 798 -39.89 -4.03 10.27
#